data_AF-A0A0G1HKM5-F1
#
_entry.id   AF-A0A0G1HKM5-F1
#
_cell.length_a   1.000
_cell.length_b   1.000
_cell.length_c   1.000
_cell.angle_alpha   90.00
_cell.angle_beta   90.00
_cell.angle_gamma   90.00
#
_symmetry.space_group_name_H-M   'P 1'
#
loop_
_entity.id
_entity.type
_entity.pdbx_description
1 polymer ?
#
loop_
_entity_poly.entity_id
_entity_poly.type
_entity_poly.pdbx_seq_one_letter_code
_entity_poly.pdbx_strand_id
1 'polypeptide(L)'
;MSEDVKKIEPHKHVDPLGGQHREGEKPMKPKPRIPWNLLAIPGAIIGMVLIAIVIVGIMLLPLGSVYGKALEVMKVGQETMTAVKGQDIELTKMKLKETRAKFEELQKEYQKAGNLASFPFVGQYIKDGQHAITAGFAALTAGDKAIEALEPNADLLGLKGKSTFVAGTAEDRLQMAVKTMSALTPKIQEIADSVDTLRMELSAIDPNRYPEKFRGREIRSPMKSGIAVIEETANLFVNAQPLLMNLPSLLGEPKEKRYLVLFQNDKELRPTGGFITAYARFRIVKGKPLLEKSDDIYALDKALKKKFDAPREILTFHKGVYTLNIRDSNLSPDFKLSMKQFEDMYNQTSGKEPVDGIIALDTHVLVEVLRILGPIEVYGKIFSADIDKRCDCPKAIYELEDYSTRPVGYVREDRKDIIGVLMQRILQMALGVSPSKYWGSLFQMLISEINQKHVLTYFHDADAQKAAENFNMAGRIMTASESAALFKYKEGEWDYLHVNNSNMAGAKSNMFVSEKITKDTTINTDGTITTKLTVDYKNPYQGSDCGLESGGLCLNAPLRNWVRIYVPKGSKLVESKGTESPKETNKPVPMETLSDLSKTYFEGFLIVNPMGTAKLELTYTSSVNATKGYNLLIQKQPGTEGQEVLLKMAGKDKKKLELKSDTEVSL
;
A
#
# COMPACT_ATOMS: atom_id res chain seq x y z
N MET A 1 40.31 25.88 -55.51
CA MET A 1 40.64 26.73 -56.68
C MET A 1 39.35 27.38 -57.13
N SER A 2 39.32 28.71 -57.22
CA SER A 2 38.17 29.61 -57.36
C SER A 2 37.43 29.95 -56.06
N GLU A 3 38.08 30.84 -55.29
CA GLU A 3 37.41 31.88 -54.50
C GLU A 3 37.35 33.13 -55.40
N ASP A 4 36.25 33.88 -55.38
CA ASP A 4 36.23 35.29 -55.82
C ASP A 4 35.28 36.14 -54.96
N VAL A 5 35.90 36.74 -53.95
CA VAL A 5 35.95 38.18 -53.61
C VAL A 5 34.67 39.05 -53.68
N LYS A 6 34.27 39.41 -52.45
CA LYS A 6 33.60 40.63 -51.94
C LYS A 6 33.68 41.93 -52.76
N LYS A 7 32.61 42.74 -52.63
CA LYS A 7 32.67 44.21 -52.68
C LYS A 7 32.19 44.84 -51.37
N ILE A 8 32.72 46.03 -51.11
CA ILE A 8 33.02 46.71 -49.85
C ILE A 8 32.05 47.89 -49.59
N GLU A 9 31.46 47.91 -48.38
CA GLU A 9 31.19 49.04 -47.45
C GLU A 9 30.31 50.28 -47.84
N PRO A 10 29.84 51.17 -46.89
CA PRO A 10 30.32 51.38 -45.51
C PRO A 10 29.30 51.61 -44.36
N HIS A 11 29.77 51.21 -43.18
CA HIS A 11 29.74 51.85 -41.85
C HIS A 11 28.54 52.67 -41.34
N LYS A 12 28.02 52.22 -40.18
CA LYS A 12 27.97 53.03 -38.94
C LYS A 12 28.39 52.20 -37.71
N HIS A 13 29.26 52.78 -36.89
CA HIS A 13 29.76 52.33 -35.58
C HIS A 13 28.61 51.92 -34.63
N VAL A 14 28.59 50.71 -34.04
CA VAL A 14 29.35 50.15 -32.88
C VAL A 14 28.98 50.79 -31.54
N ASP A 15 28.30 50.01 -30.70
CA ASP A 15 28.66 49.82 -29.28
C ASP A 15 28.32 48.35 -28.86
N PRO A 16 29.08 47.72 -27.94
CA PRO A 16 29.32 46.28 -27.94
C PRO A 16 28.57 45.50 -26.84
N LEU A 17 28.72 44.17 -26.92
CA LEU A 17 28.43 43.13 -25.91
C LEU A 17 27.11 42.34 -26.09
N GLY A 18 27.29 41.14 -26.65
CA GLY A 18 26.92 39.91 -25.92
C GLY A 18 25.44 39.51 -25.93
N GLY A 19 24.93 39.08 -27.09
CA GLY A 19 23.69 38.30 -27.16
C GLY A 19 23.90 36.88 -26.59
N GLN A 20 23.55 36.66 -25.33
CA GLN A 20 23.21 35.33 -24.83
C GLN A 20 21.84 34.92 -25.38
N HIS A 21 21.80 33.77 -26.05
CA HIS A 21 20.58 33.07 -26.42
C HIS A 21 19.72 32.82 -25.17
N ARG A 22 18.54 33.43 -25.10
CA ARG A 22 17.49 33.05 -24.15
C ARG A 22 16.86 31.73 -24.63
N GLU A 23 17.26 30.62 -24.01
CA GLU A 23 16.44 29.41 -24.00
C GLU A 23 15.11 29.73 -23.34
N GLY A 24 14.01 29.39 -24.02
CA GLY A 24 12.66 29.55 -23.49
C GLY A 24 12.48 28.71 -22.23
N GLU A 25 12.08 29.38 -21.15
CA GLU A 25 11.63 28.75 -19.92
C GLU A 25 10.51 27.75 -20.23
N LYS A 26 10.81 26.46 -20.09
CA LYS A 26 9.77 25.42 -20.00
C LYS A 26 8.92 25.70 -18.77
N PRO A 27 7.58 25.68 -18.85
CA PRO A 27 6.73 25.91 -17.70
C PRO A 27 7.05 24.89 -16.61
N MET A 28 7.40 25.38 -15.42
CA MET A 28 7.59 24.55 -14.24
C MET A 28 6.35 23.69 -14.03
N LYS A 29 6.51 22.36 -14.09
CA LYS A 29 5.49 21.42 -13.67
C LYS A 29 5.07 21.77 -12.24
N PRO A 30 3.76 21.78 -11.92
CA PRO A 30 3.30 22.10 -10.57
C PRO A 30 3.97 21.15 -9.57
N LYS A 31 4.54 21.71 -8.50
CA LYS A 31 5.11 20.94 -7.38
C LYS A 31 4.09 19.89 -6.95
N PRO A 32 4.49 18.62 -6.74
CA PRO A 32 3.58 17.59 -6.28
C PRO A 32 2.96 18.04 -4.95
N ARG A 33 1.63 18.21 -4.96
CA ARG A 33 0.87 18.48 -3.75
C ARG A 33 0.84 17.19 -2.94
N ILE A 34 1.42 17.25 -1.75
CA ILE A 34 1.36 16.23 -0.71
C ILE A 34 -0.11 15.76 -0.56
N PRO A 35 -0.44 14.48 -0.80
CA PRO A 35 -1.78 13.97 -0.51
C PRO A 35 -2.06 14.08 1.00
N TRP A 36 -3.16 14.74 1.31
CA TRP A 36 -3.47 15.40 2.59
C TRP A 36 -4.00 14.47 3.70
N ASN A 37 -3.83 13.16 3.58
CA ASN A 37 -4.76 12.22 4.23
C ASN A 37 -4.25 11.54 5.51
N LEU A 38 -2.99 11.73 5.94
CA LEU A 38 -2.46 11.05 7.15
C LEU A 38 -2.30 11.95 8.39
N LEU A 39 -2.12 13.26 8.23
CA LEU A 39 -2.24 14.23 9.34
C LEU A 39 -3.69 14.68 9.56
N ALA A 40 -4.64 14.04 8.87
CA ALA A 40 -6.05 14.33 8.91
C ALA A 40 -6.75 13.82 10.18
N ILE A 41 -6.08 13.15 11.12
CA ILE A 41 -6.76 12.55 12.28
C ILE A 41 -7.43 13.61 13.18
N PRO A 42 -6.77 14.71 13.62
CA PRO A 42 -7.45 15.74 14.41
C PRO A 42 -8.49 16.53 13.59
N GLY A 43 -8.19 16.81 12.31
CA GLY A 43 -9.08 17.54 11.41
C GLY A 43 -10.32 16.74 11.01
N ALA A 44 -10.17 15.43 10.81
CA ALA A 44 -11.28 14.52 10.60
C ALA A 44 -12.09 14.44 11.89
N ILE A 45 -11.51 14.20 13.07
CA ILE A 45 -12.25 14.14 14.35
C ILE A 45 -13.11 15.38 14.61
N ILE A 46 -12.66 16.57 14.23
CA ILE A 46 -13.41 17.82 14.42
C ILE A 46 -14.38 18.11 13.25
N GLY A 47 -14.05 17.69 12.02
CA GLY A 47 -15.00 17.67 10.90
C GLY A 47 -16.16 16.71 11.14
N MET A 48 -15.90 15.61 11.86
CA MET A 48 -16.84 14.59 12.31
C MET A 48 -17.80 15.16 13.38
N VAL A 49 -17.29 15.96 14.33
CA VAL A 49 -18.09 16.75 15.28
C VAL A 49 -19.02 17.73 14.58
N LEU A 50 -18.51 18.48 13.60
CA LEU A 50 -19.29 19.47 12.86
C LEU A 50 -20.45 18.87 12.09
N ILE A 51 -20.28 17.70 11.48
CA ILE A 51 -21.36 17.05 10.75
C ILE A 51 -22.39 16.48 11.73
N ALA A 52 -21.98 15.91 12.86
CA ALA A 52 -22.88 15.50 13.94
C ALA A 52 -23.69 16.69 14.51
N ILE A 53 -23.10 17.88 14.62
CA ILE A 53 -23.81 19.10 15.04
C ILE A 53 -24.76 19.62 13.94
N VAL A 54 -24.41 19.53 12.66
CA VAL A 54 -25.34 19.85 11.55
C VAL A 54 -26.58 18.96 11.65
N ILE A 55 -26.35 17.67 11.91
CA ILE A 55 -27.40 16.66 12.12
C ILE A 55 -28.27 17.05 13.33
N VAL A 56 -27.68 17.36 14.50
CA VAL A 56 -28.39 17.83 15.71
C VAL A 56 -29.17 19.13 15.49
N GLY A 57 -28.60 20.11 14.79
CA GLY A 57 -29.26 21.36 14.45
C GLY A 57 -30.48 21.13 13.56
N ILE A 58 -30.41 20.19 12.62
CA ILE A 58 -31.57 19.82 11.80
C ILE A 58 -32.62 19.05 12.62
N MET A 59 -32.20 18.22 13.57
CA MET A 59 -33.07 17.39 14.43
C MET A 59 -34.03 18.19 15.32
N LEU A 60 -33.71 19.46 15.65
CA LEU A 60 -34.33 20.21 16.75
C LEU A 60 -35.06 21.47 16.31
N LEU A 61 -35.40 21.58 15.03
CA LEU A 61 -36.17 22.69 14.47
C LEU A 61 -37.51 23.03 15.18
N PRO A 62 -38.17 22.14 15.96
CA PRO A 62 -39.31 22.51 16.82
C PRO A 62 -38.94 23.25 18.11
N LEU A 63 -37.68 23.16 18.57
CA LEU A 63 -37.16 23.75 19.81
C LEU A 63 -36.20 24.90 19.45
N GLY A 64 -36.76 26.09 19.20
CA GLY A 64 -36.02 27.25 18.68
C GLY A 64 -34.77 27.64 19.50
N SER A 65 -34.79 27.44 20.81
CA SER A 65 -33.64 27.71 21.69
C SER A 65 -32.48 26.73 21.47
N VAL A 66 -32.79 25.45 21.33
CA VAL A 66 -31.81 24.38 21.07
C VAL A 66 -31.19 24.54 19.69
N TYR A 67 -32.01 24.89 18.68
CA TYR A 67 -31.53 25.20 17.33
C TYR A 67 -30.54 26.38 17.32
N GLY A 68 -30.87 27.46 18.04
CA GLY A 68 -29.97 28.61 18.18
C GLY A 68 -28.62 28.22 18.78
N LYS A 69 -28.62 27.40 19.84
CA LYS A 69 -27.39 26.89 20.46
C LYS A 69 -26.60 25.96 19.54
N ALA A 70 -27.26 25.09 18.79
CA ALA A 70 -26.58 24.24 17.81
C ALA A 70 -25.86 25.06 16.72
N LEU A 71 -26.44 26.18 16.27
CA LEU A 71 -25.77 27.09 15.33
C LEU A 71 -24.54 27.79 15.93
N GLU A 72 -24.57 28.14 17.22
CA GLU A 72 -23.40 28.67 17.93
C GLU A 72 -22.27 27.62 17.95
N VAL A 73 -22.58 26.36 18.28
CA VAL A 73 -21.60 25.26 18.25
C VAL A 73 -21.04 25.07 16.83
N MET A 74 -21.90 25.09 15.80
CA MET A 74 -21.46 24.98 14.40
C MET A 74 -20.43 26.03 14.02
N LYS A 75 -20.67 27.29 14.41
CA LYS A 75 -19.78 28.41 14.08
C LYS A 75 -18.41 28.21 14.73
N VAL A 76 -18.37 27.98 16.04
CA VAL A 76 -17.10 27.83 16.78
C VAL A 76 -16.38 26.54 16.37
N GLY A 77 -17.12 25.47 16.06
CA GLY A 77 -16.52 24.26 15.51
C GLY A 77 -15.84 24.48 14.15
N GLN A 78 -16.41 25.30 13.27
CA GLN A 78 -15.79 25.63 11.96
C GLN A 78 -14.50 26.43 12.13
N GLU A 79 -14.47 27.35 13.10
CA GLU A 79 -13.27 28.07 13.49
C GLU A 79 -12.20 27.12 14.05
N THR A 80 -12.60 26.15 14.88
CA THR A 80 -11.71 25.09 15.38
C THR A 80 -11.12 24.27 14.23
N MET A 81 -11.95 23.85 13.26
CA MET A 81 -11.50 23.13 12.08
C MET A 81 -10.50 23.94 11.25
N THR A 82 -10.70 25.25 11.18
CA THR A 82 -9.79 26.16 10.48
C THR A 82 -8.45 26.26 11.21
N ALA A 83 -8.45 26.35 12.54
CA ALA A 83 -7.24 26.34 13.36
C ALA A 83 -6.42 25.05 13.20
N VAL A 84 -7.11 23.89 13.18
CA VAL A 84 -6.49 22.58 12.97
C VAL A 84 -5.87 22.48 11.57
N LYS A 85 -6.59 22.90 10.53
CA LYS A 85 -6.05 22.98 9.16
C LYS A 85 -4.87 23.94 9.04
N GLY A 86 -4.85 24.98 9.85
CA GLY A 86 -3.75 25.93 9.99
C GLY A 86 -2.55 25.40 10.77
N GLN A 87 -2.64 24.19 11.36
CA GLN A 87 -1.58 23.58 12.18
C GLN A 87 -1.16 24.46 13.37
N ASP A 88 -2.09 25.25 13.91
CA ASP A 88 -1.85 26.13 15.05
C ASP A 88 -2.38 25.45 16.32
N ILE A 89 -1.50 24.79 17.07
CA ILE A 89 -1.89 24.05 18.29
C ILE A 89 -2.48 24.98 19.34
N GLU A 90 -1.95 26.19 19.51
CA GLU A 90 -2.41 27.14 20.52
C GLU A 90 -3.82 27.65 20.18
N LEU A 91 -4.04 28.04 18.93
CA LEU A 91 -5.35 28.44 18.46
C LEU A 91 -6.33 27.26 18.50
N THR A 92 -5.88 26.05 18.16
CA THR A 92 -6.70 24.84 18.23
C THR A 92 -7.14 24.55 19.67
N LYS A 93 -6.23 24.61 20.64
CA LYS A 93 -6.52 24.44 22.07
C LYS A 93 -7.54 25.47 22.57
N MET A 94 -7.37 26.72 22.19
CA MET A 94 -8.30 27.80 22.52
C MET A 94 -9.69 27.54 21.94
N LYS A 95 -9.77 27.18 20.65
CA LYS A 95 -11.03 26.96 19.94
C LYS A 95 -11.74 25.67 20.33
N LEU A 96 -11.00 24.62 20.71
CA LEU A 96 -11.56 23.41 21.33
C LEU A 96 -12.25 23.72 22.65
N LYS A 97 -11.61 24.52 23.51
CA LYS A 97 -12.20 24.96 24.79
C LYS A 97 -13.47 25.80 24.58
N GLU A 98 -13.45 26.71 23.60
CA GLU A 98 -14.63 27.51 23.24
C GLU A 98 -15.76 26.62 22.70
N THR A 99 -15.43 25.63 21.84
CA THR A 99 -16.40 24.68 21.30
C THR A 99 -17.01 23.81 22.40
N ARG A 100 -16.21 23.34 23.36
CA ARG A 100 -16.68 22.59 24.53
C ARG A 100 -17.66 23.40 25.37
N ALA A 101 -17.36 24.66 25.66
CA ALA A 101 -18.26 25.55 26.38
C ALA A 101 -19.61 25.71 25.66
N LYS A 102 -19.60 25.85 24.33
CA LYS A 102 -20.83 25.91 23.52
C LYS A 102 -21.59 24.59 23.50
N PHE A 103 -20.90 23.46 23.49
CA PHE A 103 -21.53 22.15 23.64
C PHE A 103 -22.19 21.97 25.01
N GLU A 104 -21.59 22.46 26.10
CA GLU A 104 -22.19 22.44 27.44
C GLU A 104 -23.46 23.31 27.51
N GLU A 105 -23.45 24.49 26.88
CA GLU A 105 -24.67 25.31 26.74
C GLU A 105 -25.76 24.56 25.96
N LEU A 106 -25.40 23.93 24.84
CA LEU A 106 -26.30 23.11 24.04
C LEU A 106 -26.86 21.94 24.84
N GLN A 107 -26.02 21.21 25.58
CA GLN A 107 -26.43 20.08 26.41
C GLN A 107 -27.41 20.51 27.50
N LYS A 108 -27.14 21.61 28.21
CA LYS A 108 -28.05 22.16 29.22
C LYS A 108 -29.40 22.53 28.64
N GLU A 109 -29.41 23.18 27.47
CA GLU A 109 -30.66 23.52 26.78
C GLU A 109 -31.40 22.27 26.30
N TYR A 110 -30.66 21.26 25.82
CA TYR A 110 -31.20 19.98 25.37
C TYR A 110 -31.85 19.18 26.50
N GLN A 111 -31.23 19.16 27.68
CA GLN A 111 -31.75 18.46 28.86
C GLN A 111 -33.13 18.97 29.30
N LYS A 112 -33.47 20.24 29.03
CA LYS A 112 -34.83 20.77 29.27
C LYS A 112 -35.90 20.03 28.47
N ALA A 113 -35.53 19.47 27.32
CA ALA A 113 -36.39 18.64 26.49
C ALA A 113 -36.33 17.15 26.86
N GLY A 114 -35.54 16.75 27.86
CA GLY A 114 -35.33 15.35 28.25
C GLY A 114 -36.61 14.61 28.67
N ASN A 115 -37.59 15.31 29.24
CA ASN A 115 -38.89 14.72 29.60
C ASN A 115 -39.71 14.27 28.38
N LEU A 116 -39.38 14.75 27.18
CA LEU A 116 -40.00 14.33 25.92
C LEU A 116 -39.43 12.99 25.41
N ALA A 117 -38.35 12.47 26.00
CA ALA A 117 -37.75 11.19 25.64
C ALA A 117 -38.68 9.98 25.88
N SER A 118 -39.65 10.12 26.77
CA SER A 118 -40.64 9.09 27.12
C SER A 118 -41.86 9.06 26.18
N PHE A 119 -42.02 10.05 25.29
CA PHE A 119 -43.19 10.13 24.41
C PHE A 119 -43.00 9.28 23.13
N PRO A 120 -44.04 8.56 22.67
CA PRO A 120 -44.01 7.84 21.39
C PRO A 120 -43.67 8.78 20.22
N PHE A 121 -42.92 8.28 19.25
CA PHE A 121 -42.41 9.01 18.07
C PHE A 121 -41.39 10.11 18.38
N VAL A 122 -41.70 11.08 19.25
CA VAL A 122 -40.79 12.21 19.60
C VAL A 122 -39.59 11.74 20.41
N GLY A 123 -39.78 10.76 21.30
CA GLY A 123 -38.74 10.32 22.21
C GLY A 123 -37.52 9.70 21.52
N GLN A 124 -37.70 9.12 20.32
CA GLN A 124 -36.59 8.57 19.53
C GLN A 124 -35.70 9.69 18.95
N TYR A 125 -36.29 10.80 18.49
CA TYR A 125 -35.53 11.97 18.04
C TYR A 125 -34.77 12.64 19.19
N ILE A 126 -35.33 12.63 20.40
CA ILE A 126 -34.67 13.12 21.61
C ILE A 126 -33.50 12.21 22.03
N LYS A 127 -33.60 10.90 21.78
CA LYS A 127 -32.47 9.99 22.01
C LYS A 127 -31.37 10.19 20.96
N ASP A 128 -31.73 10.33 19.69
CA ASP A 128 -30.76 10.55 18.61
C ASP A 128 -29.94 11.83 18.82
N GLY A 129 -30.57 12.93 19.27
CA GLY A 129 -29.81 14.14 19.59
C GLY A 129 -28.96 14.02 20.86
N GLN A 130 -29.39 13.24 21.86
CA GLN A 130 -28.55 12.93 23.03
C GLN A 130 -27.31 12.11 22.63
N HIS A 131 -27.47 11.12 21.75
CA HIS A 131 -26.37 10.36 21.18
C HIS A 131 -25.39 11.27 20.43
N ALA A 132 -25.90 12.16 19.58
CA ALA A 132 -25.05 13.09 18.84
C ALA A 132 -24.33 14.12 19.73
N ILE A 133 -24.94 14.59 20.82
CA ILE A 133 -24.27 15.45 21.81
C ILE A 133 -23.16 14.68 22.53
N THR A 134 -23.42 13.43 22.93
CA THR A 134 -22.45 12.56 23.60
C THR A 134 -21.27 12.23 22.68
N ALA A 135 -21.55 11.93 21.42
CA ALA A 135 -20.55 11.81 20.35
C ALA A 135 -19.72 13.08 20.22
N GLY A 136 -20.35 14.26 20.20
CA GLY A 136 -19.66 15.55 20.16
C GLY A 136 -18.66 15.74 21.32
N PHE A 137 -19.06 15.40 22.55
CA PHE A 137 -18.15 15.43 23.70
C PHE A 137 -17.02 14.41 23.61
N ALA A 138 -17.30 13.19 23.15
CA ALA A 138 -16.29 12.16 22.97
C ALA A 138 -15.20 12.61 21.98
N ALA A 139 -15.61 13.22 20.87
CA ALA A 139 -14.68 13.74 19.88
C ALA A 139 -13.93 15.00 20.35
N LEU A 140 -14.56 15.89 21.13
CA LEU A 140 -13.84 16.99 21.79
C LEU A 140 -12.79 16.46 22.78
N THR A 141 -13.11 15.41 23.53
CA THR A 141 -12.17 14.76 24.45
C THR A 141 -11.02 14.13 23.70
N ALA A 142 -11.28 13.42 22.59
CA ALA A 142 -10.23 12.92 21.71
C ALA A 142 -9.31 14.05 21.19
N GLY A 143 -9.90 15.20 20.83
CA GLY A 143 -9.17 16.40 20.43
C GLY A 143 -8.28 16.97 21.53
N ASP A 144 -8.81 17.12 22.75
CA ASP A 144 -8.06 17.58 23.92
C ASP A 144 -6.88 16.65 24.23
N LYS A 145 -7.11 15.32 24.20
CA LYS A 145 -6.07 14.31 24.43
C LYS A 145 -5.00 14.32 23.34
N ALA A 146 -5.38 14.54 22.08
CA ALA A 146 -4.43 14.69 20.98
C ALA A 146 -3.56 15.95 21.18
N ILE A 147 -4.13 17.07 21.60
CA ILE A 147 -3.37 18.29 21.90
C ILE A 147 -2.44 18.09 23.11
N GLU A 148 -2.92 17.49 24.21
CA GLU A 148 -2.09 17.14 25.37
C GLU A 148 -0.89 16.28 24.98
N ALA A 149 -1.09 15.35 24.04
CA ALA A 149 -0.04 14.49 23.53
C ALA A 149 0.97 15.28 22.70
N LEU A 150 0.50 16.15 21.80
CA LEU A 150 1.37 16.88 20.87
C LEU A 150 2.09 18.08 21.51
N GLU A 151 1.52 18.72 22.53
CA GLU A 151 2.02 19.96 23.16
C GLU A 151 3.49 19.89 23.63
N PRO A 152 3.95 18.83 24.34
CA PRO A 152 5.35 18.72 24.77
C PRO A 152 6.35 18.68 23.60
N ASN A 153 5.90 18.31 22.40
CA ASN A 153 6.74 18.18 21.21
C ASN A 153 6.27 19.11 20.07
N ALA A 154 5.39 20.07 20.35
CA ALA A 154 4.78 20.93 19.33
C ALA A 154 5.83 21.74 18.55
N ASP A 155 6.89 22.18 19.23
CA ASP A 155 8.03 22.87 18.61
C ASP A 155 8.83 21.94 17.70
N LEU A 156 9.06 20.69 18.14
CA LEU A 156 9.78 19.66 17.38
C LEU A 156 9.00 19.23 16.13
N LEU A 157 7.67 19.24 16.20
CA LEU A 157 6.77 18.86 15.11
C LEU A 157 6.42 20.03 14.17
N GLY A 158 6.93 21.24 14.44
CA GLY A 158 6.66 22.43 13.63
C GLY A 158 5.22 22.98 13.75
N LEU A 159 4.53 22.65 14.84
CA LEU A 159 3.11 22.92 15.06
C LEU A 159 2.83 24.26 15.79
N LYS A 160 3.85 25.12 15.92
CA LYS A 160 3.75 26.50 16.46
C LYS A 160 3.84 27.60 15.39
N GLY A 161 3.45 27.31 14.14
CA GLY A 161 3.29 28.31 13.07
C GLY A 161 4.56 28.94 12.49
N LYS A 162 5.74 28.72 13.09
CA LYS A 162 7.07 29.04 12.54
C LYS A 162 8.05 27.94 12.92
N SER A 163 8.33 26.99 12.02
CA SER A 163 9.20 25.86 12.35
C SER A 163 10.64 26.33 12.57
N THR A 164 11.16 26.17 13.79
CA THR A 164 12.59 26.21 14.11
C THR A 164 13.24 24.82 13.94
N PHE A 165 12.71 23.97 13.04
CA PHE A 165 13.20 22.62 12.76
C PHE A 165 14.56 22.62 12.04
N VAL A 166 15.59 23.19 12.69
CA VAL A 166 16.93 23.39 12.13
C VAL A 166 18.03 23.15 13.19
N ALA A 167 17.80 22.33 14.21
CA ALA A 167 18.90 21.92 15.11
C ALA A 167 18.97 20.39 15.23
N GLY A 168 20.18 19.83 15.08
CA GLY A 168 20.47 18.39 15.15
C GLY A 168 20.52 17.68 13.79
N THR A 169 21.23 16.53 13.78
CA THR A 169 21.34 15.65 12.60
C THR A 169 19.98 14.99 12.27
N ALA A 170 19.82 14.42 11.08
CA ALA A 170 18.61 13.66 10.76
C ALA A 170 18.36 12.48 11.71
N GLU A 171 19.45 11.85 12.15
CA GLU A 171 19.41 10.72 13.07
C GLU A 171 18.88 11.17 14.43
N ASP A 172 19.33 12.31 14.95
CA ASP A 172 18.84 12.86 16.21
C ASP A 172 17.34 13.18 16.13
N ARG A 173 16.89 13.73 14.99
CA ARG A 173 15.47 14.04 14.74
C ARG A 173 14.61 12.78 14.68
N LEU A 174 15.12 11.72 14.06
CA LEU A 174 14.43 10.42 14.01
C LEU A 174 14.30 9.81 15.40
N GLN A 175 15.40 9.79 16.15
CA GLN A 175 15.39 9.26 17.52
C GLN A 175 14.46 10.07 18.42
N MET A 176 14.46 11.40 18.27
CA MET A 176 13.52 12.27 18.96
C MET A 176 12.08 11.90 18.59
N ALA A 177 11.76 11.79 17.29
CA ALA A 177 10.42 11.42 16.83
C ALA A 177 9.97 10.05 17.38
N VAL A 178 10.85 9.04 17.40
CA VAL A 178 10.54 7.71 17.96
C VAL A 178 10.31 7.76 19.46
N LYS A 179 11.14 8.51 20.20
CA LYS A 179 10.94 8.72 21.64
C LYS A 179 9.66 9.48 21.94
N THR A 180 9.35 10.50 21.13
CA THR A 180 8.08 11.22 21.19
C THR A 180 6.94 10.23 20.99
N MET A 181 6.91 9.44 19.90
CA MET A 181 5.87 8.42 19.67
C MET A 181 5.71 7.45 20.85
N SER A 182 6.81 6.98 21.44
CA SER A 182 6.79 6.14 22.65
C SER A 182 6.08 6.85 23.82
N ALA A 183 6.43 8.11 24.09
CA ALA A 183 5.79 8.91 25.12
C ALA A 183 4.30 9.21 24.83
N LEU A 184 3.88 9.23 23.56
CA LEU A 184 2.49 9.42 23.16
C LEU A 184 1.65 8.14 23.27
N THR A 185 2.27 6.96 23.41
CA THR A 185 1.57 5.67 23.39
C THR A 185 0.40 5.57 24.40
N PRO A 186 0.54 6.01 25.67
CA PRO A 186 -0.59 6.03 26.61
C PRO A 186 -1.74 6.94 26.16
N LYS A 187 -1.41 8.08 25.53
CA LYS A 187 -2.40 9.04 25.01
C LYS A 187 -3.13 8.49 23.79
N ILE A 188 -2.48 7.68 22.97
CA ILE A 188 -3.10 7.02 21.81
C ILE A 188 -4.25 6.10 22.26
N GLN A 189 -4.08 5.37 23.37
CA GLN A 189 -5.16 4.57 23.96
C GLN A 189 -6.32 5.46 24.43
N GLU A 190 -6.05 6.53 25.19
CA GLU A 190 -7.10 7.46 25.65
C GLU A 190 -7.88 8.09 24.47
N ILE A 191 -7.18 8.41 23.37
CA ILE A 191 -7.80 8.92 22.13
C ILE A 191 -8.65 7.82 21.50
N ALA A 192 -8.16 6.58 21.43
CA ALA A 192 -8.90 5.46 20.84
C ALA A 192 -10.19 5.15 21.61
N ASP A 193 -10.16 5.16 22.94
CA ASP A 193 -11.36 4.96 23.78
C ASP A 193 -12.41 6.05 23.51
N SER A 194 -11.95 7.30 23.34
CA SER A 194 -12.81 8.44 23.02
C SER A 194 -13.39 8.35 21.59
N VAL A 195 -12.57 7.90 20.63
CA VAL A 195 -12.99 7.68 19.24
C VAL A 195 -13.96 6.48 19.13
N ASP A 196 -13.77 5.44 19.94
CA ASP A 196 -14.68 4.31 19.99
C ASP A 196 -16.03 4.69 20.61
N THR A 197 -16.01 5.53 21.67
CA THR A 197 -17.23 6.13 22.23
C THR A 197 -17.97 6.97 21.19
N LEU A 198 -17.26 7.84 20.46
CA LEU A 198 -17.81 8.61 19.33
C LEU A 198 -18.49 7.68 18.31
N ARG A 199 -17.83 6.59 17.93
CA ARG A 199 -18.35 5.59 16.98
C ARG A 199 -19.62 4.93 17.50
N MET A 200 -19.62 4.43 18.73
CA MET A 200 -20.77 3.75 19.33
C MET A 200 -21.99 4.69 19.39
N GLU A 201 -21.80 5.92 19.84
CA GLU A 201 -22.88 6.92 19.94
C GLU A 201 -23.45 7.29 18.56
N LEU A 202 -22.61 7.47 17.54
CA LEU A 202 -23.11 7.76 16.19
C LEU A 202 -23.85 6.59 15.55
N SER A 203 -23.40 5.36 15.79
CA SER A 203 -24.06 4.16 15.27
C SER A 203 -25.45 3.91 15.87
N ALA A 204 -25.74 4.51 17.04
CA ALA A 204 -27.05 4.44 17.67
C ALA A 204 -28.09 5.37 17.01
N ILE A 205 -27.64 6.34 16.20
CA ILE A 205 -28.51 7.27 15.49
C ILE A 205 -29.06 6.59 14.24
N ASP A 206 -30.39 6.60 14.05
CA ASP A 206 -31.04 6.05 12.86
C ASP A 206 -31.42 7.15 11.85
N PRO A 207 -30.67 7.30 10.73
CA PRO A 207 -30.95 8.34 9.74
C PRO A 207 -32.29 8.15 9.02
N ASN A 208 -32.88 6.95 9.03
CA ASN A 208 -34.13 6.68 8.32
C ASN A 208 -35.35 7.30 9.01
N ARG A 209 -35.24 7.66 10.29
CA ARG A 209 -36.27 8.39 11.03
C ARG A 209 -36.48 9.81 10.49
N TYR A 210 -35.54 10.36 9.73
CA TYR A 210 -35.60 11.72 9.23
C TYR A 210 -36.21 11.79 7.82
N PRO A 211 -36.96 12.85 7.48
CA PRO A 211 -37.49 13.02 6.13
C PRO A 211 -36.36 13.24 5.11
N GLU A 212 -36.60 12.85 3.85
CA GLU A 212 -35.69 13.15 2.73
C GLU A 212 -35.39 14.65 2.62
N LYS A 213 -36.45 15.47 2.69
CA LYS A 213 -36.39 16.93 2.62
C LYS A 213 -37.17 17.58 3.76
N PHE A 214 -36.63 18.67 4.29
CA PHE A 214 -37.32 19.55 5.24
C PHE A 214 -37.13 21.00 4.81
N ARG A 215 -38.23 21.75 4.64
CA ARG A 215 -38.22 23.17 4.18
C ARG A 215 -37.33 23.41 2.94
N GLY A 216 -37.39 22.50 1.96
CA GLY A 216 -36.62 22.61 0.72
C GLY A 216 -35.15 22.19 0.80
N ARG A 217 -34.66 21.73 1.97
CA ARG A 217 -33.28 21.24 2.16
C ARG A 217 -33.26 19.72 2.30
N GLU A 218 -32.28 19.07 1.69
CA GLU A 218 -32.04 17.64 1.87
C GLU A 218 -31.43 17.38 3.25
N ILE A 219 -32.03 16.45 4.00
CA ILE A 219 -31.63 16.16 5.39
C ILE A 219 -31.01 14.77 5.49
N ARG A 220 -31.74 13.75 5.02
CA ARG A 220 -31.38 12.34 5.22
C ARG A 220 -30.07 11.96 4.54
N SER A 221 -29.88 12.36 3.29
CA SER A 221 -28.70 11.98 2.50
C SER A 221 -27.38 12.56 3.07
N PRO A 222 -27.29 13.88 3.37
CA PRO A 222 -26.11 14.44 4.05
C PRO A 222 -25.84 13.81 5.41
N MET A 223 -26.88 13.49 6.18
CA MET A 223 -26.77 12.85 7.49
C MET A 223 -26.17 11.44 7.38
N LYS A 224 -26.72 10.60 6.49
CA LYS A 224 -26.18 9.25 6.22
C LYS A 224 -24.73 9.31 5.79
N SER A 225 -24.41 10.21 4.86
CA SER A 225 -23.05 10.37 4.35
C SER A 225 -22.10 10.84 5.44
N GLY A 226 -22.54 11.77 6.27
CA GLY A 226 -21.82 12.26 7.44
C GLY A 226 -21.46 11.16 8.43
N ILE A 227 -22.47 10.45 8.94
CA ILE A 227 -22.28 9.36 9.89
C ILE A 227 -21.35 8.29 9.31
N ALA A 228 -21.57 7.88 8.06
CA ALA A 228 -20.74 6.85 7.41
C ALA A 228 -19.26 7.26 7.32
N VAL A 229 -18.96 8.50 6.93
CA VAL A 229 -17.57 9.01 6.89
C VAL A 229 -16.96 9.02 8.29
N ILE A 230 -17.75 9.38 9.31
CA ILE A 230 -17.28 9.41 10.69
C ILE A 230 -16.92 8.02 11.18
N GLU A 231 -17.85 7.08 11.02
CA GLU A 231 -17.67 5.69 11.42
C GLU A 231 -16.50 5.04 10.70
N GLU A 232 -16.35 5.27 9.40
CA GLU A 232 -15.23 4.71 8.62
C GLU A 232 -13.88 5.25 9.10
N THR A 233 -13.80 6.55 9.39
CA THR A 233 -12.58 7.16 9.93
C THR A 233 -12.29 6.69 11.36
N ALA A 234 -13.31 6.60 12.22
CA ALA A 234 -13.17 6.11 13.58
C ALA A 234 -12.72 4.64 13.60
N ASN A 235 -13.33 3.79 12.76
CA ASN A 235 -12.92 2.41 12.57
C ASN A 235 -11.46 2.32 12.10
N LEU A 236 -11.06 3.13 11.12
CA LEU A 236 -9.67 3.17 10.66
C LEU A 236 -8.70 3.51 11.81
N PHE A 237 -9.04 4.51 12.63
CA PHE A 237 -8.21 4.90 13.77
C PHE A 237 -8.12 3.82 14.85
N VAL A 238 -9.26 3.24 15.25
CA VAL A 238 -9.32 2.15 16.24
C VAL A 238 -8.56 0.92 15.74
N ASN A 239 -8.68 0.59 14.46
CA ASN A 239 -7.94 -0.50 13.85
C ASN A 239 -6.43 -0.18 13.70
N ALA A 240 -6.06 1.11 13.62
CA ALA A 240 -4.68 1.61 13.58
C ALA A 240 -3.99 1.65 14.92
N GLN A 241 -4.77 1.75 15.99
CA GLN A 241 -4.27 1.92 17.33
C GLN A 241 -3.24 0.83 17.72
N PRO A 242 -3.46 -0.48 17.50
CA PRO A 242 -2.43 -1.49 17.81
C PRO A 242 -1.13 -1.27 17.04
N LEU A 243 -1.19 -0.83 15.78
CA LEU A 243 0.01 -0.50 14.99
C LEU A 243 0.74 0.69 15.61
N LEU A 244 0.01 1.77 15.90
CA LEU A 244 0.57 3.01 16.43
C LEU A 244 1.21 2.80 17.81
N MET A 245 0.62 1.94 18.64
CA MET A 245 1.17 1.57 19.95
C MET A 245 2.43 0.71 19.84
N ASN A 246 2.51 -0.17 18.84
CA ASN A 246 3.66 -1.05 18.61
C ASN A 246 4.75 -0.41 17.74
N LEU A 247 4.46 0.68 17.04
CA LEU A 247 5.40 1.34 16.13
C LEU A 247 6.72 1.75 16.80
N PRO A 248 6.74 2.32 18.03
CA PRO A 248 8.00 2.59 18.73
C PRO A 248 8.84 1.32 18.97
N SER A 249 8.19 0.23 19.40
CA SER A 249 8.83 -1.08 19.59
C SER A 249 9.40 -1.60 18.28
N LEU A 250 8.63 -1.52 17.18
CA LEU A 250 9.08 -1.90 15.84
C LEU A 250 10.28 -1.06 15.38
N LEU A 251 10.34 0.21 15.79
CA LEU A 251 11.45 1.11 15.52
C LEU A 251 12.59 0.98 16.55
N GLY A 252 12.62 -0.04 17.39
CA GLY A 252 13.76 -0.28 18.27
C GLY A 252 13.78 0.59 19.54
N GLU A 253 12.62 0.99 20.06
CA GLU A 253 12.45 1.70 21.34
C GLU A 253 11.42 0.95 22.22
N PRO A 254 11.75 0.57 23.47
CA PRO A 254 12.98 0.87 24.20
C PRO A 254 14.15 -0.08 23.88
N LYS A 255 13.88 -1.25 23.29
CA LYS A 255 14.90 -2.25 22.95
C LYS A 255 15.13 -2.25 21.44
N GLU A 256 16.39 -2.35 21.04
CA GLU A 256 16.75 -2.51 19.64
C GLU A 256 16.05 -3.70 18.98
N LYS A 257 15.74 -3.59 17.70
CA LYS A 257 15.12 -4.63 16.88
C LYS A 257 16.04 -5.05 15.74
N ARG A 258 16.04 -6.32 15.38
CA ARG A 258 16.74 -6.81 14.19
C ARG A 258 15.74 -7.27 13.15
N TYR A 259 15.86 -6.79 11.91
CA TYR A 259 15.02 -7.25 10.80
C TYR A 259 15.88 -7.87 9.71
N LEU A 260 15.36 -8.94 9.13
CA LEU A 260 15.85 -9.45 7.87
C LEU A 260 15.10 -8.74 6.73
N VAL A 261 15.81 -7.99 5.92
CA VAL A 261 15.28 -7.36 4.71
C VAL A 261 15.58 -8.28 3.54
N LEU A 262 14.54 -8.75 2.85
CA LEU A 262 14.64 -9.57 1.65
C LEU A 262 14.43 -8.70 0.41
N PHE A 263 15.36 -8.79 -0.54
CA PHE A 263 15.24 -8.13 -1.83
C PHE A 263 14.66 -9.12 -2.84
N GLN A 264 13.51 -8.77 -3.40
CA GLN A 264 12.83 -9.59 -4.38
C GLN A 264 12.98 -8.99 -5.79
N ASN A 265 13.26 -9.84 -6.76
CA ASN A 265 13.28 -9.45 -8.16
C ASN A 265 11.92 -9.75 -8.80
N ASP A 266 11.06 -8.73 -8.87
CA ASP A 266 9.74 -8.81 -9.50
C ASP A 266 9.80 -9.03 -11.02
N LYS A 267 10.97 -8.84 -11.63
CA LYS A 267 11.21 -9.18 -13.04
C LYS A 267 11.40 -10.67 -13.26
N GLU A 268 11.64 -11.41 -12.17
CA GLU A 268 11.58 -12.86 -12.08
C GLU A 268 10.46 -13.23 -11.08
N LEU A 269 9.23 -12.93 -11.48
CA LEU A 269 8.07 -12.85 -10.60
C LEU A 269 7.82 -14.16 -9.84
N ARG A 270 7.59 -14.05 -8.54
CA ARG A 270 7.16 -15.15 -7.68
C ARG A 270 5.87 -14.76 -6.95
N PRO A 271 5.16 -15.73 -6.34
CA PRO A 271 3.84 -15.50 -5.75
C PRO A 271 3.74 -14.32 -4.79
N THR A 272 4.81 -14.01 -4.06
CA THR A 272 4.85 -12.95 -3.06
C THR A 272 5.60 -11.68 -3.47
N GLY A 273 5.96 -11.50 -4.74
CA GLY A 273 6.60 -10.27 -5.22
C GLY A 273 7.72 -10.51 -6.22
N GLY A 274 8.52 -11.54 -6.01
CA GLY A 274 9.66 -11.81 -6.89
C GLY A 274 10.59 -12.87 -6.34
N PHE A 275 11.54 -13.30 -7.16
CA PHE A 275 12.60 -14.20 -6.71
C PHE A 275 13.46 -13.52 -5.65
N ILE A 276 13.72 -14.18 -4.51
CA ILE A 276 14.52 -13.60 -3.43
C ILE A 276 15.98 -13.61 -3.89
N THR A 277 16.55 -12.47 -4.25
CA THR A 277 17.91 -12.37 -4.82
C THR A 277 18.97 -12.12 -3.76
N ALA A 278 18.65 -11.33 -2.74
CA ALA A 278 19.59 -10.92 -1.71
C ALA A 278 18.88 -10.67 -0.38
N TYR A 279 19.69 -10.53 0.67
CA TYR A 279 19.18 -10.14 1.97
C TYR A 279 20.12 -9.15 2.65
N ALA A 280 19.56 -8.37 3.57
CA ALA A 280 20.29 -7.55 4.51
C ALA A 280 19.74 -7.76 5.91
N ARG A 281 20.60 -7.71 6.92
CA ARG A 281 20.18 -7.67 8.32
C ARG A 281 20.40 -6.27 8.85
N PHE A 282 19.32 -5.67 9.32
CA PHE A 282 19.30 -4.35 9.91
C PHE A 282 19.06 -4.44 11.41
N ARG A 283 19.84 -3.69 12.17
CA ARG A 283 19.55 -3.39 13.57
C ARG A 283 18.99 -1.99 13.68
N ILE A 284 17.78 -1.87 14.20
CA ILE A 284 17.10 -0.60 14.40
C ILE A 284 17.26 -0.21 15.86
N VAL A 285 17.85 0.96 16.09
CA VAL A 285 18.06 1.53 17.43
C VAL A 285 17.38 2.88 17.48
N LYS A 286 16.21 2.94 18.15
CA LYS A 286 15.43 4.19 18.31
C LYS A 286 15.13 4.87 16.98
N GLY A 287 14.76 4.09 15.98
CA GLY A 287 14.48 4.50 14.61
C GLY A 287 15.70 4.44 13.70
N LYS A 288 16.93 4.54 14.22
CA LYS A 288 18.14 4.55 13.38
C LYS A 288 18.40 3.17 12.79
N PRO A 289 18.37 2.99 11.45
CA PRO A 289 18.75 1.74 10.83
C PRO A 289 20.28 1.61 10.77
N LEU A 290 20.81 0.50 11.28
CA LEU A 290 22.21 0.12 11.19
C LEU A 290 22.30 -1.16 10.35
N LEU A 291 23.03 -1.10 9.24
CA LEU A 291 23.32 -2.29 8.45
C LEU A 291 24.34 -3.16 9.19
N GLU A 292 23.95 -4.38 9.57
CA GLU A 292 24.87 -5.34 10.20
C GLU A 292 25.50 -6.29 9.17
N LYS A 293 24.71 -6.72 8.18
CA LYS A 293 25.15 -7.64 7.13
C LYS A 293 24.32 -7.41 5.87
N SER A 294 24.95 -7.57 4.71
CA SER A 294 24.26 -7.68 3.42
C SER A 294 24.96 -8.76 2.63
N ASP A 295 24.21 -9.62 1.93
CA ASP A 295 24.79 -10.67 1.09
C ASP A 295 23.77 -11.14 0.05
N ASP A 296 24.26 -11.88 -0.93
CA ASP A 296 23.44 -12.59 -1.89
C ASP A 296 22.72 -13.79 -1.22
N ILE A 297 21.51 -14.12 -1.66
CA ILE A 297 20.71 -15.21 -1.10
C ILE A 297 21.41 -16.59 -1.16
N TYR A 298 22.26 -16.82 -2.17
CA TYR A 298 23.00 -18.06 -2.37
C TYR A 298 23.99 -18.32 -1.22
N ALA A 299 24.38 -17.26 -0.47
CA ALA A 299 25.17 -17.44 0.75
C ALA A 299 24.37 -18.18 1.84
N LEU A 300 23.07 -17.91 1.97
CA LEU A 300 22.21 -18.65 2.90
C LEU A 300 21.95 -20.07 2.42
N ASP A 301 21.78 -20.30 1.12
CA ASP A 301 21.67 -21.66 0.57
C ASP A 301 22.89 -22.52 0.88
N LYS A 302 24.09 -21.97 0.68
CA LYS A 302 25.35 -22.66 1.01
C LYS A 302 25.51 -22.91 2.51
N ALA A 303 24.91 -22.05 3.35
CA ALA A 303 24.94 -22.17 4.79
C ALA A 303 23.91 -23.17 5.35
N LEU A 304 22.97 -23.68 4.55
CA LEU A 304 21.99 -24.66 5.01
C LEU A 304 22.70 -25.94 5.49
N LYS A 305 22.40 -26.34 6.74
CA LYS A 305 22.99 -27.53 7.37
C LYS A 305 22.40 -28.85 6.87
N LYS A 306 21.28 -28.79 6.17
CA LYS A 306 20.60 -29.96 5.58
C LYS A 306 19.92 -29.58 4.26
N LYS A 307 19.64 -30.59 3.45
CA LYS A 307 18.79 -30.45 2.27
C LYS A 307 17.32 -30.54 2.67
N PHE A 308 16.48 -29.80 1.96
CA PHE A 308 15.03 -29.89 2.05
C PHE A 308 14.51 -30.50 0.75
N ASP A 309 13.54 -31.40 0.84
CA ASP A 309 12.95 -32.01 -0.36
C ASP A 309 12.16 -30.95 -1.13
N ALA A 310 12.24 -30.99 -2.46
CA ALA A 310 11.46 -30.10 -3.30
C ALA A 310 9.96 -30.42 -3.16
N PRO A 311 9.09 -29.41 -2.94
CA PRO A 311 7.66 -29.62 -2.92
C PRO A 311 7.15 -29.96 -4.34
N ARG A 312 5.90 -30.45 -4.43
CA ARG A 312 5.25 -30.87 -5.69
C ARG A 312 5.37 -29.81 -6.77
N GLU A 313 5.22 -28.55 -6.39
CA GLU A 313 5.23 -27.37 -7.25
C GLU A 313 6.58 -27.22 -7.96
N ILE A 314 7.68 -27.37 -7.23
CA ILE A 314 9.03 -27.34 -7.79
C ILE A 314 9.27 -28.57 -8.68
N LEU A 315 8.94 -29.77 -8.19
CA LEU A 315 9.13 -31.01 -8.95
C LEU A 315 8.35 -31.03 -10.27
N THR A 316 7.19 -30.37 -10.30
CA THR A 316 6.29 -30.34 -11.46
C THR A 316 6.69 -29.28 -12.46
N PHE A 317 6.95 -28.05 -11.99
CA PHE A 317 7.07 -26.89 -12.87
C PHE A 317 8.52 -26.41 -13.06
N HIS A 318 9.45 -26.81 -12.18
CA HIS A 318 10.88 -26.45 -12.24
C HIS A 318 11.76 -27.69 -12.53
N LYS A 319 11.92 -27.98 -13.82
CA LYS A 319 12.59 -29.19 -14.32
C LYS A 319 14.03 -29.31 -13.79
N GLY A 320 14.36 -30.47 -13.23
CA GLY A 320 15.72 -30.80 -12.79
C GLY A 320 16.07 -30.30 -11.38
N VAL A 321 15.12 -29.72 -10.65
CA VAL A 321 15.31 -29.27 -9.27
C VAL A 321 14.57 -30.21 -8.32
N TYR A 322 15.34 -30.91 -7.49
CA TYR A 322 14.83 -31.94 -6.56
C TYR A 322 14.97 -31.56 -5.09
N THR A 323 15.58 -30.41 -4.81
CA THR A 323 15.77 -29.87 -3.47
C THR A 323 15.20 -28.47 -3.39
N LEU A 324 14.49 -28.17 -2.31
CA LEU A 324 14.04 -26.82 -2.00
C LEU A 324 15.22 -25.99 -1.48
N ASN A 325 15.47 -24.85 -2.12
CA ASN A 325 16.44 -23.84 -1.70
C ASN A 325 15.72 -22.68 -0.99
N ILE A 326 16.42 -21.95 -0.11
CA ILE A 326 15.82 -20.87 0.67
C ILE A 326 15.32 -19.73 -0.22
N ARG A 327 16.02 -19.47 -1.33
CA ARG A 327 15.62 -18.48 -2.34
C ARG A 327 14.28 -18.79 -3.03
N ASP A 328 13.87 -20.06 -3.01
CA ASP A 328 12.64 -20.57 -3.62
C ASP A 328 11.53 -20.80 -2.57
N SER A 329 11.69 -20.32 -1.33
CA SER A 329 10.76 -20.62 -0.24
C SER A 329 9.43 -19.85 -0.31
N ASN A 330 9.26 -18.95 -1.28
CA ASN A 330 8.11 -18.05 -1.40
C ASN A 330 7.04 -18.51 -2.40
N LEU A 331 6.75 -19.82 -2.46
CA LEU A 331 5.79 -20.42 -3.39
C LEU A 331 4.32 -20.26 -2.99
N SER A 332 4.04 -20.04 -1.72
CA SER A 332 2.69 -19.70 -1.26
C SER A 332 2.38 -18.25 -1.66
N PRO A 333 1.20 -17.95 -2.23
CA PRO A 333 0.81 -16.57 -2.49
C PRO A 333 0.49 -15.80 -1.20
N ASP A 334 0.29 -16.50 -0.09
CA ASP A 334 0.21 -15.91 1.24
C ASP A 334 1.62 -15.62 1.77
N PHE A 335 1.95 -14.34 1.94
CA PHE A 335 3.29 -13.89 2.31
C PHE A 335 3.71 -14.39 3.69
N LYS A 336 2.83 -14.36 4.70
CA LYS A 336 3.16 -14.84 6.05
C LYS A 336 3.49 -16.34 6.05
N LEU A 337 2.77 -17.15 5.27
CA LEU A 337 3.12 -18.59 5.14
C LEU A 337 4.46 -18.78 4.42
N SER A 338 4.70 -18.01 3.35
CA SER A 338 5.99 -18.01 2.65
C SER A 338 7.15 -17.57 3.54
N MET A 339 6.94 -16.57 4.41
CA MET A 339 7.95 -16.10 5.36
C MET A 339 8.17 -17.08 6.50
N LYS A 340 7.14 -17.80 6.95
CA LYS A 340 7.30 -18.92 7.88
C LYS A 340 8.16 -20.04 7.28
N GLN A 341 7.89 -20.44 6.03
CA GLN A 341 8.72 -21.41 5.32
C GLN A 341 10.16 -20.93 5.13
N PHE A 342 10.34 -19.65 4.79
CA PHE A 342 11.66 -19.01 4.73
C PHE A 342 12.38 -19.10 6.08
N GLU A 343 11.69 -18.73 7.17
CA GLU A 343 12.26 -18.69 8.52
C GLU A 343 12.62 -20.09 9.02
N ASP A 344 11.80 -21.11 8.74
CA ASP A 344 12.09 -22.51 9.06
C ASP A 344 13.40 -22.97 8.39
N MET A 345 13.66 -22.55 7.15
CA MET A 345 14.91 -22.82 6.43
C MET A 345 16.07 -21.97 6.93
N TYR A 346 15.85 -20.66 7.15
CA TYR A 346 16.83 -19.75 7.74
C TYR A 346 17.33 -20.28 9.09
N ASN A 347 16.43 -20.85 9.88
CA ASN A 347 16.73 -21.48 11.16
C ASN A 347 17.64 -22.71 11.05
N GLN A 348 17.84 -23.26 9.86
CA GLN A 348 18.76 -24.37 9.59
C GLN A 348 20.08 -23.90 8.96
N THR A 349 20.32 -22.59 8.84
CA THR A 349 21.59 -22.06 8.32
C THR A 349 22.66 -21.99 9.41
N SER A 350 23.93 -22.19 9.06
CA SER A 350 25.09 -21.91 9.91
C SER A 350 25.30 -20.40 10.03
N GLY A 351 25.59 -19.90 11.23
CA GLY A 351 25.81 -18.47 11.46
C GLY A 351 24.53 -17.62 11.42
N LYS A 352 23.35 -18.24 11.54
CA LYS A 352 22.09 -17.52 11.71
C LYS A 352 22.12 -16.65 12.97
N GLU A 353 21.45 -15.52 12.90
CA GLU A 353 21.24 -14.65 14.06
C GLU A 353 19.73 -14.42 14.24
N PRO A 354 19.25 -14.23 15.48
CA PRO A 354 17.85 -13.97 15.73
C PRO A 354 17.42 -12.63 15.11
N VAL A 355 16.23 -12.64 14.53
CA VAL A 355 15.55 -11.45 14.01
C VAL A 355 14.16 -11.36 14.64
N ASP A 356 13.59 -10.15 14.66
CA ASP A 356 12.27 -9.83 15.18
C ASP A 356 11.19 -9.82 14.07
N GLY A 357 11.62 -9.94 12.81
CA GLY A 357 10.74 -10.02 11.66
C GLY A 357 11.49 -9.94 10.33
N ILE A 358 10.71 -10.05 9.26
CA ILE A 358 11.15 -10.04 7.87
C ILE A 358 10.40 -8.93 7.13
N ILE A 359 11.13 -8.11 6.37
CA ILE A 359 10.57 -7.09 5.48
C ILE A 359 11.01 -7.46 4.06
N ALA A 360 10.07 -7.69 3.16
CA ALA A 360 10.38 -7.89 1.74
C ALA A 360 10.14 -6.59 0.97
N LEU A 361 11.08 -6.25 0.09
CA LEU A 361 10.93 -5.19 -0.90
C LEU A 361 11.36 -5.69 -2.27
N ASP A 362 10.60 -5.32 -3.28
CA ASP A 362 10.95 -5.61 -4.67
C ASP A 362 11.73 -4.47 -5.36
N THR A 363 12.01 -4.63 -6.64
CA THR A 363 12.84 -3.66 -7.37
C THR A 363 12.13 -2.35 -7.69
N HIS A 364 10.79 -2.31 -7.61
CA HIS A 364 10.01 -1.09 -7.78
C HIS A 364 10.38 -0.07 -6.69
N VAL A 365 10.54 -0.52 -5.45
CA VAL A 365 10.96 0.32 -4.31
C VAL A 365 12.30 1.01 -4.58
N LEU A 366 13.28 0.30 -5.14
CA LEU A 366 14.58 0.87 -5.49
C LEU A 366 14.42 2.00 -6.53
N VAL A 367 13.61 1.77 -7.57
CA VAL A 367 13.36 2.76 -8.62
C VAL A 367 12.67 4.00 -8.06
N GLU A 368 11.66 3.84 -7.21
CA GLU A 368 10.96 4.96 -6.56
C GLU A 368 11.87 5.77 -5.63
N VAL A 369 12.73 5.09 -4.85
CA VAL A 369 13.73 5.76 -4.01
C VAL A 369 14.68 6.60 -4.85
N LEU A 370 15.21 6.05 -5.95
CA LEU A 370 16.11 6.77 -6.86
C LEU A 370 15.41 7.91 -7.59
N ARG A 371 14.11 7.81 -7.84
CA ARG A 371 13.31 8.91 -8.42
C ARG A 371 13.23 10.10 -7.47
N ILE A 372 13.24 9.86 -6.15
CA ILE A 372 13.20 10.91 -5.12
C ILE A 372 14.60 11.46 -4.82
N LEU A 373 15.58 10.56 -4.65
CA LEU A 373 16.94 10.93 -4.23
C LEU A 373 17.82 11.41 -5.39
N GLY A 374 17.48 11.03 -6.62
CA GLY A 374 18.29 11.23 -7.81
C GLY A 374 19.27 10.07 -8.07
N PRO A 375 20.05 10.15 -9.16
CA PRO A 375 21.02 9.12 -9.53
C PRO A 375 22.09 8.90 -8.47
N ILE A 376 22.52 7.65 -8.32
CA ILE A 376 23.58 7.23 -7.38
C ILE A 376 24.68 6.50 -8.15
N GLU A 377 25.93 6.84 -7.88
CA GLU A 377 27.08 6.15 -8.46
C GLU A 377 27.67 5.12 -7.48
N VAL A 378 27.81 3.88 -7.94
CA VAL A 378 28.44 2.78 -7.20
C VAL A 378 29.37 2.04 -8.14
N TYR A 379 30.63 1.89 -7.76
CA TYR A 379 31.67 1.20 -8.56
C TYR A 379 31.75 1.67 -10.02
N GLY A 380 31.62 2.98 -10.27
CA GLY A 380 31.67 3.57 -11.61
C GLY A 380 30.40 3.33 -12.46
N LYS A 381 29.34 2.74 -11.89
CA LYS A 381 28.03 2.58 -12.52
C LYS A 381 27.03 3.56 -11.92
N ILE A 382 26.20 4.16 -12.78
CA ILE A 382 25.15 5.11 -12.37
C ILE A 382 23.81 4.39 -12.32
N PHE A 383 23.24 4.28 -11.12
CA PHE A 383 21.90 3.79 -10.85
C PHE A 383 20.92 4.97 -10.87
N SER A 384 19.91 4.93 -11.73
CA SER A 384 18.84 5.95 -11.76
C SER A 384 17.49 5.34 -12.13
N ALA A 385 16.43 6.10 -11.87
CA ALA A 385 15.07 5.76 -12.25
C ALA A 385 14.75 6.05 -13.75
N ASP A 386 15.71 6.61 -14.48
CA ASP A 386 15.53 6.91 -15.92
C ASP A 386 15.47 5.63 -16.74
N ILE A 387 14.73 5.66 -17.84
CA ILE A 387 14.63 4.50 -18.73
C ILE A 387 15.92 4.35 -19.54
N ASP A 388 16.51 3.16 -19.47
CA ASP A 388 17.63 2.73 -20.30
C ASP A 388 17.13 2.13 -21.61
N LYS A 389 17.54 2.72 -22.73
CA LYS A 389 17.10 2.32 -24.07
C LYS A 389 17.53 0.90 -24.46
N ARG A 390 18.53 0.31 -23.79
CA ARG A 390 19.02 -1.04 -24.09
C ARG A 390 18.00 -2.12 -23.72
N CYS A 391 17.19 -1.86 -22.69
CA CYS A 391 16.17 -2.78 -22.19
C CYS A 391 14.77 -2.16 -22.16
N ASP A 392 14.60 -0.86 -22.44
CA ASP A 392 13.34 -0.14 -22.19
C ASP A 392 12.86 -0.31 -20.74
N CYS A 393 13.80 -0.30 -19.81
CA CYS A 393 13.59 -0.56 -18.39
C CYS A 393 14.38 0.46 -17.55
N PRO A 394 14.07 0.66 -16.25
CA PRO A 394 14.81 1.61 -15.44
C PRO A 394 16.31 1.23 -15.37
N LYS A 395 17.19 2.23 -15.53
CA LYS A 395 18.64 2.05 -15.60
C LYS A 395 19.19 1.33 -14.37
N ALA A 396 18.64 1.61 -13.19
CA ALA A 396 18.99 0.89 -11.96
C ALA A 396 18.81 -0.62 -12.08
N ILE A 397 17.73 -1.08 -12.74
CA ILE A 397 17.46 -2.51 -12.94
C ILE A 397 18.45 -3.09 -13.93
N TYR A 398 18.67 -2.42 -15.08
CA TYR A 398 19.65 -2.87 -16.05
C TYR A 398 21.05 -3.03 -15.42
N GLU A 399 21.53 -2.03 -14.70
CA GLU A 399 22.87 -2.06 -14.10
C GLU A 399 22.98 -3.12 -12.98
N LEU A 400 21.89 -3.35 -12.23
CA LEU A 400 21.84 -4.40 -11.21
C LEU A 400 21.91 -5.80 -11.84
N GLU A 401 21.12 -6.06 -12.88
CA GLU A 401 21.12 -7.33 -13.61
C GLU A 401 22.46 -7.55 -14.34
N ASP A 402 23.00 -6.50 -14.96
CA ASP A 402 24.29 -6.54 -15.66
C ASP A 402 25.43 -6.92 -14.72
N TYR A 403 25.44 -6.34 -13.52
CA TYR A 403 26.46 -6.60 -12.53
C TYR A 403 26.34 -8.01 -11.92
N SER A 404 25.12 -8.44 -11.60
CA SER A 404 24.86 -9.70 -10.90
C SER A 404 24.90 -10.93 -11.81
N THR A 405 24.25 -10.86 -12.98
CA THR A 405 23.94 -12.05 -13.79
C THR A 405 24.84 -12.26 -15.01
N ARG A 406 25.54 -11.24 -15.51
CA ARG A 406 26.36 -11.39 -16.73
C ARG A 406 27.45 -12.49 -16.56
N PRO A 407 27.54 -13.46 -17.48
CA PRO A 407 28.60 -14.47 -17.47
C PRO A 407 29.97 -13.83 -17.69
N VAL A 408 30.96 -14.26 -16.91
CA VAL A 408 32.33 -13.74 -16.98
C VAL A 408 33.35 -14.87 -16.89
N GLY A 409 34.46 -14.74 -17.61
CA GLY A 409 35.51 -15.75 -17.67
C GLY A 409 36.46 -15.82 -16.47
N TYR A 410 36.12 -15.19 -15.34
CA TYR A 410 36.97 -15.14 -14.14
C TYR A 410 36.13 -15.19 -12.85
N VAL A 411 36.74 -15.67 -11.77
CA VAL A 411 36.13 -15.64 -10.42
C VAL A 411 36.10 -14.18 -9.97
N ARG A 412 34.91 -13.59 -9.92
CA ARG A 412 34.69 -12.24 -9.38
C ARG A 412 34.53 -12.33 -7.87
N GLU A 413 35.58 -12.03 -7.12
CA GLU A 413 35.52 -11.96 -5.64
C GLU A 413 34.58 -10.84 -5.16
N ASP A 414 34.55 -9.70 -5.87
CA ASP A 414 33.81 -8.48 -5.49
C ASP A 414 32.31 -8.43 -5.85
N ARG A 415 31.74 -9.50 -6.44
CA ARG A 415 30.34 -9.49 -6.93
C ARG A 415 29.28 -9.31 -5.82
N LYS A 416 29.65 -9.44 -4.55
CA LYS A 416 28.74 -9.69 -3.43
C LYS A 416 28.27 -8.43 -2.69
N ASP A 417 28.94 -7.29 -2.92
CA ASP A 417 28.73 -6.10 -2.08
C ASP A 417 27.98 -4.95 -2.76
N ILE A 418 27.65 -5.03 -4.06
CA ILE A 418 27.01 -3.88 -4.75
C ILE A 418 25.68 -3.47 -4.13
N ILE A 419 24.87 -4.44 -3.69
CA ILE A 419 23.59 -4.19 -3.02
C ILE A 419 23.84 -3.52 -1.67
N GLY A 420 24.81 -4.03 -0.90
CA GLY A 420 25.20 -3.45 0.38
C GLY A 420 25.70 -2.02 0.25
N VAL A 421 26.59 -1.75 -0.71
CA VAL A 421 27.13 -0.41 -0.98
C VAL A 421 26.07 0.54 -1.51
N LEU A 422 25.25 0.11 -2.48
CA LEU A 422 24.14 0.91 -3.01
C LEU A 422 23.17 1.29 -1.90
N MET A 423 22.83 0.35 -1.03
CA MET A 423 21.96 0.58 0.11
C MET A 423 22.58 1.53 1.14
N GLN A 424 23.87 1.38 1.47
CA GLN A 424 24.57 2.33 2.32
C GLN A 424 24.56 3.74 1.73
N ARG A 425 24.75 3.89 0.41
CA ARG A 425 24.66 5.18 -0.28
C ARG A 425 23.25 5.77 -0.24
N ILE A 426 22.22 4.96 -0.47
CA ILE A 426 20.81 5.36 -0.34
C ILE A 426 20.52 5.85 1.08
N LEU A 427 20.93 5.09 2.11
CA LEU A 427 20.75 5.47 3.51
C LEU A 427 21.51 6.76 3.85
N GLN A 428 22.75 6.91 3.39
CA GLN A 428 23.53 8.13 3.55
C GLN A 428 22.87 9.33 2.88
N MET A 429 22.25 9.18 1.72
CA MET A 429 21.55 10.27 1.04
C MET A 429 20.23 10.62 1.73
N ALA A 430 19.44 9.61 2.10
CA ALA A 430 18.15 9.76 2.77
C ALA A 430 18.29 10.38 4.18
N LEU A 431 19.35 10.01 4.92
CA LEU A 431 19.61 10.47 6.28
C LEU A 431 20.59 11.66 6.33
N GLY A 432 21.57 11.76 5.43
CA GLY A 432 22.70 12.68 5.60
C GLY A 432 22.55 14.05 4.94
N VAL A 433 21.90 14.15 3.78
CA VAL A 433 22.09 15.33 2.91
C VAL A 433 20.99 16.39 3.09
N SER A 434 19.73 16.01 3.32
CA SER A 434 18.65 16.95 3.65
C SER A 434 17.37 16.21 4.10
N PRO A 435 17.25 15.81 5.37
CA PRO A 435 16.04 15.16 5.87
C PRO A 435 14.75 15.96 5.61
N SER A 436 14.80 17.29 5.72
CA SER A 436 13.64 18.16 5.44
C SER A 436 13.19 18.16 3.98
N LYS A 437 14.07 17.80 3.03
CA LYS A 437 13.74 17.78 1.59
C LYS A 437 13.10 16.47 1.15
N TYR A 438 13.58 15.33 1.63
CA TYR A 438 13.22 14.02 1.08
C TYR A 438 12.24 13.23 1.96
N TRP A 439 12.18 13.46 3.27
CA TRP A 439 11.46 12.56 4.18
C TRP A 439 9.96 12.51 3.95
N GLY A 440 9.32 13.65 3.67
CA GLY A 440 7.90 13.68 3.34
C GLY A 440 7.58 12.81 2.12
N SER A 441 8.39 12.94 1.06
CA SER A 441 8.24 12.15 -0.16
C SER A 441 8.57 10.67 0.04
N LEU A 442 9.64 10.35 0.78
CA LEU A 442 10.03 8.97 1.07
C LEU A 442 8.99 8.25 1.94
N PHE A 443 8.42 8.94 2.93
CA PHE A 443 7.35 8.38 3.75
C PHE A 443 6.08 8.15 2.93
N GLN A 444 5.68 9.10 2.09
CA GLN A 444 4.54 8.93 1.18
C GLN A 444 4.76 7.77 0.20
N MET A 445 5.97 7.67 -0.34
CA MET A 445 6.38 6.57 -1.19
C MET A 445 6.26 5.24 -0.44
N LEU A 446 6.80 5.12 0.78
CA LEU A 446 6.68 3.89 1.58
C LEU A 446 5.22 3.45 1.77
N ILE A 447 4.31 4.37 2.10
CA ILE A 447 2.87 4.05 2.24
C ILE A 447 2.29 3.58 0.91
N SER A 448 2.68 4.22 -0.20
CA SER A 448 2.28 3.81 -1.55
C SER A 448 2.79 2.40 -1.88
N GLU A 449 4.07 2.10 -1.62
CA GLU A 449 4.67 0.80 -1.89
C GLU A 449 4.06 -0.32 -1.04
N ILE A 450 3.71 -0.05 0.22
CA ILE A 450 2.95 -0.98 1.06
C ILE A 450 1.57 -1.27 0.44
N ASN A 451 0.81 -0.23 0.10
CA ASN A 451 -0.54 -0.38 -0.45
C ASN A 451 -0.54 -1.07 -1.82
N GLN A 452 0.50 -0.83 -2.62
CA GLN A 452 0.69 -1.47 -3.93
C GLN A 452 1.35 -2.86 -3.84
N LYS A 453 1.67 -3.33 -2.63
CA LYS A 453 2.31 -4.64 -2.35
C LYS A 453 3.69 -4.80 -3.00
N HIS A 454 4.47 -3.72 -2.99
CA HIS A 454 5.90 -3.69 -3.29
C HIS A 454 6.75 -3.76 -2.02
N VAL A 455 6.14 -3.47 -0.85
CA VAL A 455 6.71 -3.71 0.48
C VAL A 455 5.76 -4.60 1.27
N LEU A 456 6.26 -5.71 1.79
CA LEU A 456 5.51 -6.66 2.62
C LEU A 456 6.25 -6.93 3.95
N THR A 457 5.51 -7.17 5.02
CA THR A 457 6.06 -7.32 6.38
C THR A 457 5.57 -8.56 7.09
N TYR A 458 6.46 -9.24 7.81
CA TYR A 458 6.17 -10.36 8.69
C TYR A 458 6.89 -10.14 10.02
N PHE A 459 6.15 -10.01 11.12
CA PHE A 459 6.67 -9.74 12.45
C PHE A 459 6.47 -10.95 13.37
N HIS A 460 7.42 -11.18 14.27
CA HIS A 460 7.32 -12.26 15.27
C HIS A 460 6.48 -11.85 16.47
N ASP A 461 6.43 -10.55 16.75
CA ASP A 461 5.53 -9.98 17.75
C ASP A 461 4.08 -10.08 17.26
N ALA A 462 3.22 -10.73 18.05
CA ALA A 462 1.86 -11.05 17.64
C ALA A 462 0.99 -9.81 17.44
N ASP A 463 1.18 -8.77 18.26
CA ASP A 463 0.39 -7.54 18.17
C ASP A 463 0.83 -6.72 16.95
N ALA A 464 2.14 -6.63 16.71
CA ALA A 464 2.68 -6.01 15.50
C ALA A 464 2.28 -6.76 14.23
N GLN A 465 2.28 -8.09 14.25
CA GLN A 465 1.86 -8.91 13.11
C GLN A 465 0.37 -8.73 12.80
N LYS A 466 -0.48 -8.76 13.83
CA LYS A 466 -1.92 -8.49 13.69
C LYS A 466 -2.17 -7.08 13.15
N ALA A 467 -1.39 -6.10 13.61
CA ALA A 467 -1.44 -4.75 13.09
C ALA A 467 -1.06 -4.70 11.59
N ALA A 468 0.04 -5.32 11.20
CA ALA A 468 0.44 -5.42 9.79
C ALA A 468 -0.64 -6.10 8.91
N GLU A 469 -1.32 -7.12 9.44
CA GLU A 469 -2.44 -7.79 8.78
C GLU A 469 -3.64 -6.83 8.60
N ASN A 470 -4.01 -6.09 9.64
CA ASN A 470 -5.11 -5.12 9.58
C ASN A 470 -4.89 -4.00 8.55
N PHE A 471 -3.63 -3.60 8.32
CA PHE A 471 -3.26 -2.58 7.32
C PHE A 471 -2.89 -3.15 5.95
N ASN A 472 -3.15 -4.44 5.71
CA ASN A 472 -2.79 -5.14 4.47
C ASN A 472 -1.29 -5.11 4.13
N MET A 473 -0.42 -4.92 5.13
CA MET A 473 1.04 -4.92 4.98
C MET A 473 1.62 -6.34 4.97
N ALA A 474 0.87 -7.30 5.53
CA ALA A 474 1.31 -8.68 5.70
C ALA A 474 1.11 -9.59 4.47
N GLY A 475 0.58 -9.07 3.36
CA GLY A 475 0.43 -9.82 2.10
C GLY A 475 -0.36 -11.14 2.23
N ARG A 476 -1.34 -11.18 3.14
CA ARG A 476 -2.20 -12.36 3.37
C ARG A 476 -3.13 -12.60 2.20
N ILE A 477 -3.50 -13.85 1.95
CA ILE A 477 -4.70 -14.15 1.15
C ILE A 477 -5.93 -13.84 1.99
N MET A 478 -6.86 -13.05 1.45
CA MET A 478 -8.02 -12.57 2.20
C MET A 478 -9.00 -13.73 2.49
N THR A 479 -9.30 -13.99 3.75
CA THR A 479 -10.25 -15.01 4.21
C THR A 479 -11.24 -14.43 5.24
N ALA A 480 -12.24 -15.21 5.65
CA ALA A 480 -13.21 -14.84 6.68
C ALA A 480 -12.54 -14.45 8.01
N SER A 481 -11.48 -15.18 8.39
CA SER A 481 -10.71 -14.92 9.61
C SER A 481 -9.59 -13.91 9.42
N GLU A 482 -9.22 -13.62 8.16
CA GLU A 482 -8.03 -12.84 7.82
C GLU A 482 -8.38 -11.88 6.69
N SER A 483 -9.18 -10.87 7.02
CA SER A 483 -9.46 -9.73 6.14
C SER A 483 -8.80 -8.50 6.74
N ALA A 484 -8.02 -7.76 5.94
CA ALA A 484 -7.49 -6.49 6.40
C ALA A 484 -8.67 -5.56 6.72
N ALA A 485 -8.58 -4.84 7.84
CA ALA A 485 -9.65 -4.01 8.37
C ALA A 485 -10.05 -2.85 7.44
N LEU A 486 -9.23 -2.59 6.41
CA LEU A 486 -9.47 -1.64 5.33
C LEU A 486 -10.53 -2.10 4.32
N PHE A 487 -10.84 -3.39 4.28
CA PHE A 487 -11.75 -4.00 3.31
C PHE A 487 -13.08 -4.42 3.97
N LYS A 488 -14.18 -4.25 3.24
CA LYS A 488 -15.54 -4.67 3.58
C LYS A 488 -15.85 -6.09 3.07
N TYR A 489 -14.90 -6.71 2.38
CA TYR A 489 -14.98 -8.06 1.85
C TYR A 489 -15.51 -9.06 2.88
N LYS A 490 -16.49 -9.87 2.44
CA LYS A 490 -17.06 -10.95 3.23
C LYS A 490 -16.96 -12.25 2.45
N GLU A 491 -16.10 -13.15 2.93
CA GLU A 491 -15.94 -14.48 2.33
C GLU A 491 -17.27 -15.25 2.33
N GLY A 492 -17.59 -15.88 1.20
CA GLY A 492 -18.85 -16.60 0.99
C GLY A 492 -20.04 -15.75 0.55
N GLU A 493 -20.00 -14.44 0.80
CA GLU A 493 -21.01 -13.48 0.29
C GLU A 493 -20.52 -12.70 -0.93
N TRP A 494 -19.21 -12.50 -1.05
CA TRP A 494 -18.57 -11.74 -2.12
C TRP A 494 -17.79 -12.68 -3.04
N ASP A 495 -17.86 -12.42 -4.34
CA ASP A 495 -16.99 -13.10 -5.29
C ASP A 495 -15.53 -12.65 -5.09
N TYR A 496 -14.59 -13.48 -5.54
CA TYR A 496 -13.17 -13.27 -5.29
C TYR A 496 -12.35 -13.58 -6.55
N LEU A 497 -11.35 -12.77 -6.84
CA LEU A 497 -10.38 -13.04 -7.88
C LEU A 497 -8.98 -12.67 -7.41
N HIS A 498 -8.06 -13.63 -7.49
CA HIS A 498 -6.63 -13.38 -7.42
C HIS A 498 -5.91 -14.23 -8.47
N VAL A 499 -5.31 -13.55 -9.45
CA VAL A 499 -4.46 -14.18 -10.48
C VAL A 499 -3.02 -14.12 -9.98
N ASN A 500 -2.43 -15.29 -9.73
CA ASN A 500 -1.09 -15.43 -9.17
C ASN A 500 -0.19 -16.16 -10.16
N ASN A 501 0.80 -15.44 -10.69
CA ASN A 501 1.79 -15.93 -11.64
C ASN A 501 3.10 -16.26 -10.92
N SER A 502 3.78 -17.33 -11.35
CA SER A 502 5.11 -17.71 -10.87
C SER A 502 6.00 -18.05 -12.05
N ASN A 503 7.05 -17.26 -12.24
CA ASN A 503 8.08 -17.53 -13.22
C ASN A 503 8.97 -18.69 -12.72
N MET A 504 8.91 -19.80 -13.44
CA MET A 504 9.67 -21.03 -13.16
C MET A 504 10.92 -21.16 -14.06
N ALA A 505 11.30 -20.06 -14.73
CA ALA A 505 12.55 -19.90 -15.48
C ALA A 505 13.49 -18.90 -14.78
N GLY A 506 14.73 -18.80 -15.26
CA GLY A 506 15.77 -17.91 -14.70
C GLY A 506 15.97 -16.58 -15.45
N ALA A 507 15.10 -16.28 -16.42
CA ALA A 507 15.15 -15.03 -17.18
C ALA A 507 14.16 -14.01 -16.61
N LYS A 508 14.48 -12.72 -16.75
CA LYS A 508 13.78 -11.58 -16.13
C LYS A 508 12.61 -11.14 -17.01
N SER A 509 11.91 -12.13 -17.57
CA SER A 509 10.95 -11.96 -18.65
C SER A 509 9.67 -11.26 -18.21
N ASN A 510 9.36 -11.24 -16.91
CA ASN A 510 8.24 -10.46 -16.37
C ASN A 510 8.43 -8.94 -16.56
N MET A 511 9.66 -8.48 -16.82
CA MET A 511 9.93 -7.09 -17.25
C MET A 511 9.27 -6.74 -18.58
N PHE A 512 9.07 -7.73 -19.46
CA PHE A 512 8.65 -7.53 -20.85
C PHE A 512 7.26 -8.08 -21.15
N VAL A 513 6.68 -8.85 -20.22
CA VAL A 513 5.37 -9.48 -20.37
C VAL A 513 4.31 -8.63 -19.70
N SER A 514 3.37 -8.13 -20.50
CA SER A 514 2.16 -7.46 -20.01
C SER A 514 1.01 -8.45 -19.87
N GLU A 515 0.13 -8.21 -18.88
CA GLU A 515 -1.04 -9.01 -18.60
C GLU A 515 -2.32 -8.17 -18.64
N LYS A 516 -3.35 -8.69 -19.31
CA LYS A 516 -4.70 -8.12 -19.31
C LYS A 516 -5.71 -9.17 -18.87
N ILE A 517 -6.51 -8.82 -17.87
CA ILE A 517 -7.53 -9.69 -17.29
C ILE A 517 -8.90 -9.20 -17.74
N THR A 518 -9.69 -10.08 -18.36
CA THR A 518 -11.11 -9.84 -18.67
C THR A 518 -11.97 -10.83 -17.91
N LYS A 519 -12.81 -10.34 -16.99
CA LYS A 519 -13.77 -11.15 -16.23
C LYS A 519 -15.18 -10.82 -16.69
N ASP A 520 -15.80 -11.74 -17.43
CA ASP A 520 -17.18 -11.62 -17.89
C ASP A 520 -18.09 -12.51 -17.04
N THR A 521 -19.01 -11.88 -16.32
CA THR A 521 -19.84 -12.53 -15.33
C THR A 521 -21.29 -12.56 -15.77
N THR A 522 -21.91 -13.73 -15.73
CA THR A 522 -23.34 -13.92 -16.00
C THR A 522 -24.01 -14.43 -14.74
N ILE A 523 -25.03 -13.71 -14.27
CA ILE A 523 -25.88 -14.14 -13.15
C ILE A 523 -27.11 -14.81 -13.77
N ASN A 524 -27.29 -16.09 -13.50
CA ASN A 524 -28.43 -16.86 -13.98
C ASN A 524 -29.69 -16.56 -13.15
N THR A 525 -30.85 -16.99 -13.64
CA THR A 525 -32.15 -16.74 -12.99
C THR A 525 -32.29 -17.36 -11.61
N ASP A 526 -31.55 -18.43 -11.32
CA ASP A 526 -31.44 -19.08 -10.01
C ASP A 526 -30.41 -18.40 -9.07
N GLY A 527 -29.80 -17.31 -9.53
CA GLY A 527 -28.77 -16.55 -8.82
C GLY A 527 -27.37 -17.16 -8.90
N THR A 528 -27.20 -18.31 -9.56
CA THR A 528 -25.88 -18.90 -9.79
C THR A 528 -25.04 -18.00 -10.70
N ILE A 529 -23.74 -17.92 -10.41
CA ILE A 529 -22.81 -17.06 -11.14
C ILE A 529 -21.95 -17.94 -12.03
N THR A 530 -22.00 -17.69 -13.34
CA THR A 530 -21.06 -18.26 -14.31
C THR A 530 -20.11 -17.17 -14.76
N THR A 531 -18.81 -17.42 -14.63
CA THR A 531 -17.76 -16.48 -15.06
C THR A 531 -16.94 -17.07 -16.19
N LYS A 532 -16.79 -16.31 -17.28
CA LYS A 532 -15.75 -16.50 -18.27
C LYS A 532 -14.59 -15.55 -17.95
N LEU A 533 -13.46 -16.10 -17.55
CA LEU A 533 -12.23 -15.37 -17.29
C LEU A 533 -11.26 -15.57 -18.45
N THR A 534 -10.67 -14.47 -18.91
CA THR A 534 -9.63 -14.45 -19.94
C THR A 534 -8.43 -13.69 -19.41
N VAL A 535 -7.24 -14.28 -19.50
CA VAL A 535 -5.97 -13.63 -19.17
C VAL A 535 -5.09 -13.65 -20.41
N ASP A 536 -4.86 -12.48 -20.98
CA ASP A 536 -4.03 -12.28 -22.16
C ASP A 536 -2.63 -11.85 -21.73
N TYR A 537 -1.62 -12.61 -22.14
CA TYR A 537 -0.20 -12.31 -21.94
C TYR A 537 0.44 -11.89 -23.25
N LYS A 538 1.23 -10.82 -23.24
CA LYS A 538 1.93 -10.32 -24.43
C LYS A 538 3.37 -9.92 -24.10
N ASN A 539 4.31 -10.49 -24.84
CA ASN A 539 5.72 -10.10 -24.85
C ASN A 539 6.07 -9.47 -26.23
N PRO A 540 6.04 -8.14 -26.36
CA PRO A 540 6.35 -7.47 -27.63
C PRO A 540 7.85 -7.34 -27.91
N TYR A 541 8.73 -7.81 -27.01
CA TYR A 541 10.17 -7.61 -27.10
C TYR A 541 10.88 -8.83 -27.68
N GLN A 542 11.99 -8.59 -28.37
CA GLN A 542 12.89 -9.62 -28.88
C GLN A 542 13.58 -10.38 -27.73
N GLY A 543 13.96 -11.63 -27.98
CA GLY A 543 14.75 -12.41 -27.02
C GLY A 543 16.14 -11.82 -26.81
N SER A 544 16.64 -11.89 -25.59
CA SER A 544 18.03 -11.54 -25.26
C SER A 544 19.00 -12.63 -25.69
N ASP A 545 20.27 -12.27 -25.83
CA ASP A 545 21.35 -13.24 -25.96
C ASP A 545 21.62 -13.90 -24.61
N CYS A 546 21.10 -15.12 -24.46
CA CYS A 546 21.25 -15.95 -23.27
C CYS A 546 22.37 -16.99 -23.39
N GLY A 547 23.23 -16.89 -24.41
CA GLY A 547 24.36 -17.79 -24.58
C GLY A 547 25.41 -17.60 -23.49
N LEU A 548 25.79 -18.68 -22.81
CA LEU A 548 26.87 -18.64 -21.82
C LEU A 548 28.23 -18.32 -22.47
N GLU A 549 28.44 -18.77 -23.71
CA GLU A 549 29.67 -18.56 -24.47
C GLU A 549 29.76 -17.17 -25.10
N SER A 550 28.62 -16.57 -25.48
CA SER A 550 28.57 -15.20 -26.02
C SER A 550 28.69 -14.12 -24.94
N GLY A 551 28.49 -14.47 -23.67
CA GLY A 551 28.61 -13.54 -22.54
C GLY A 551 27.54 -12.45 -22.50
N GLY A 552 26.42 -12.69 -23.19
CA GLY A 552 25.26 -11.81 -23.25
C GLY A 552 24.53 -11.68 -21.90
N LEU A 553 23.71 -10.64 -21.77
CA LEU A 553 22.85 -10.43 -20.61
C LEU A 553 21.46 -11.02 -20.90
N CYS A 554 21.11 -12.12 -20.21
CA CYS A 554 19.85 -12.83 -20.43
C CYS A 554 18.69 -12.17 -19.67
N LEU A 555 18.08 -11.14 -20.26
CA LEU A 555 16.90 -10.49 -19.67
C LEU A 555 15.59 -11.11 -20.16
N ASN A 556 15.41 -11.26 -21.47
CA ASN A 556 14.17 -11.74 -22.08
C ASN A 556 14.35 -13.12 -22.71
N ALA A 557 13.63 -14.12 -22.22
CA ALA A 557 13.60 -15.47 -22.77
C ALA A 557 12.16 -16.02 -22.65
N PRO A 558 11.87 -17.27 -23.06
CA PRO A 558 10.56 -17.85 -22.83
C PRO A 558 10.17 -17.83 -21.34
N LEU A 559 9.13 -17.07 -21.00
CA LEU A 559 8.56 -17.05 -19.65
C LEU A 559 7.83 -18.37 -19.42
N ARG A 560 8.36 -19.21 -18.55
CA ARG A 560 7.71 -20.45 -18.09
C ARG A 560 6.82 -20.11 -16.89
N ASN A 561 5.54 -19.90 -17.13
CA ASN A 561 4.63 -19.38 -16.12
C ASN A 561 3.77 -20.49 -15.52
N TRP A 562 3.92 -20.73 -14.23
CA TRP A 562 2.94 -21.47 -13.44
C TRP A 562 1.92 -20.47 -12.89
N VAL A 563 0.67 -20.60 -13.36
CA VAL A 563 -0.42 -19.68 -13.04
C VAL A 563 -1.44 -20.36 -12.13
N ARG A 564 -1.90 -19.63 -11.12
CA ARG A 564 -2.97 -20.03 -10.21
C ARG A 564 -4.04 -18.95 -10.16
N ILE A 565 -5.30 -19.34 -10.35
CA ILE A 565 -6.47 -18.46 -10.29
C ILE A 565 -7.26 -18.81 -9.05
N TYR A 566 -7.17 -17.98 -8.00
CA TYR A 566 -7.91 -18.17 -6.76
C TYR A 566 -9.28 -17.51 -6.85
N VAL A 567 -10.30 -18.27 -6.45
CA VAL A 567 -11.73 -17.94 -6.51
C VAL A 567 -12.42 -18.40 -5.22
N PRO A 568 -13.70 -18.05 -4.97
CA PRO A 568 -14.39 -18.49 -3.76
C PRO A 568 -14.36 -20.00 -3.56
N LYS A 569 -14.26 -20.44 -2.31
CA LYS A 569 -14.24 -21.87 -1.95
C LYS A 569 -15.48 -22.59 -2.47
N GLY A 570 -15.29 -23.71 -3.16
CA GLY A 570 -16.36 -24.52 -3.73
C GLY A 570 -16.78 -24.11 -5.15
N SER A 571 -16.11 -23.12 -5.74
CA SER A 571 -16.25 -22.82 -7.17
C SER A 571 -15.86 -24.03 -8.01
N LYS A 572 -16.52 -24.24 -9.17
CA LYS A 572 -16.29 -25.41 -10.02
C LYS A 572 -15.80 -24.99 -11.39
N LEU A 573 -14.65 -25.53 -11.80
CA LEU A 573 -14.15 -25.37 -13.17
C LEU A 573 -15.06 -26.13 -14.13
N VAL A 574 -15.52 -25.45 -15.18
CA VAL A 574 -16.33 -26.04 -16.26
C VAL A 574 -15.46 -26.37 -17.46
N GLU A 575 -14.63 -25.41 -17.89
CA GLU A 575 -13.72 -25.57 -19.02
C GLU A 575 -12.48 -24.69 -18.82
N SER A 576 -11.33 -25.13 -19.33
CA SER A 576 -10.10 -24.33 -19.40
C SER A 576 -9.33 -24.62 -20.68
N LYS A 577 -8.74 -23.58 -21.28
CA LYS A 577 -7.89 -23.62 -22.48
C LYS A 577 -6.69 -22.69 -22.31
N GLY A 578 -5.62 -22.97 -23.04
CA GLY A 578 -4.42 -22.12 -23.08
C GLY A 578 -3.28 -22.56 -22.17
N THR A 579 -3.43 -23.68 -21.47
CA THR A 579 -2.40 -24.31 -20.64
C THR A 579 -1.82 -25.54 -21.31
N GLU A 580 -0.56 -25.83 -21.00
CA GLU A 580 0.21 -26.94 -21.55
C GLU A 580 0.99 -27.70 -20.48
N SER A 581 1.50 -28.88 -20.84
CA SER A 581 2.32 -29.71 -19.95
C SER A 581 3.66 -29.02 -19.66
N PRO A 582 4.09 -28.91 -18.38
CA PRO A 582 5.41 -28.37 -18.05
C PRO A 582 6.57 -29.30 -18.47
N LYS A 583 6.27 -30.58 -18.75
CA LYS A 583 7.24 -31.63 -19.10
C LYS A 583 7.32 -31.90 -20.60
N GLU A 584 6.20 -31.76 -21.31
CA GLU A 584 6.06 -32.03 -22.74
C GLU A 584 5.67 -30.74 -23.46
N THR A 585 6.58 -30.21 -24.28
CA THR A 585 6.38 -28.96 -25.02
C THR A 585 5.17 -29.03 -25.96
N ASN A 586 4.34 -27.99 -25.99
CA ASN A 586 3.17 -27.85 -26.86
C ASN A 586 2.09 -28.94 -26.67
N LYS A 587 2.07 -29.66 -25.54
CA LYS A 587 1.01 -30.60 -25.22
C LYS A 587 -0.07 -29.90 -24.38
N PRO A 588 -1.27 -29.61 -24.91
CA PRO A 588 -2.32 -28.96 -24.13
C PRO A 588 -2.76 -29.84 -22.96
N VAL A 589 -2.91 -29.24 -21.78
CA VAL A 589 -3.42 -29.91 -20.58
C VAL A 589 -4.41 -28.96 -19.92
N PRO A 590 -5.63 -29.39 -19.54
CA PRO A 590 -6.56 -28.54 -18.81
C PRO A 590 -6.01 -28.16 -17.43
N MET A 591 -6.53 -27.09 -16.85
CA MET A 591 -6.17 -26.68 -15.50
C MET A 591 -6.67 -27.70 -14.46
N GLU A 592 -5.91 -27.86 -13.40
CA GLU A 592 -6.27 -28.68 -12.26
C GLU A 592 -7.00 -27.84 -11.21
N THR A 593 -8.02 -28.41 -10.55
CA THR A 593 -8.76 -27.75 -9.46
C THR A 593 -8.26 -28.27 -8.13
N LEU A 594 -7.74 -27.36 -7.29
CA LEU A 594 -7.28 -27.64 -5.94
C LEU A 594 -7.92 -26.68 -4.94
N SER A 595 -7.65 -26.87 -3.66
CA SER A 595 -8.12 -25.97 -2.60
C SER A 595 -7.06 -25.80 -1.54
N ASP A 596 -6.80 -24.55 -1.18
CA ASP A 596 -5.88 -24.14 -0.13
C ASP A 596 -6.25 -22.70 0.30
N LEU A 597 -5.78 -22.25 1.47
CA LEU A 597 -5.98 -20.88 1.97
C LEU A 597 -7.47 -20.47 2.04
N SER A 598 -8.34 -21.42 2.35
CA SER A 598 -9.80 -21.27 2.33
C SER A 598 -10.37 -20.84 0.96
N LYS A 599 -9.63 -21.03 -0.13
CA LYS A 599 -10.07 -20.77 -1.51
C LYS A 599 -10.09 -22.06 -2.32
N THR A 600 -10.82 -22.02 -3.43
CA THR A 600 -10.58 -22.94 -4.54
C THR A 600 -9.65 -22.22 -5.52
N TYR A 601 -8.68 -22.93 -6.08
CA TYR A 601 -7.85 -22.36 -7.14
C TYR A 601 -7.71 -23.32 -8.31
N PHE A 602 -7.62 -22.74 -9.50
CA PHE A 602 -7.32 -23.45 -10.73
C PHE A 602 -5.86 -23.21 -11.05
N GLU A 603 -5.07 -24.27 -11.20
CA GLU A 603 -3.67 -24.14 -11.58
C GLU A 603 -3.38 -24.69 -12.97
N GLY A 604 -2.40 -24.10 -13.63
CA GLY A 604 -1.93 -24.56 -14.92
C GLY A 604 -0.58 -23.95 -15.27
N PHE A 605 -0.06 -24.34 -16.42
CA PHE A 605 1.23 -23.90 -16.91
C PHE A 605 1.11 -23.38 -18.34
N LEU A 606 1.79 -22.28 -18.65
CA LEU A 606 1.85 -21.72 -19.99
C LEU A 606 3.22 -21.13 -20.26
N ILE A 607 3.59 -21.02 -21.54
CA ILE A 607 4.82 -20.36 -21.97
C ILE A 607 4.49 -19.09 -22.77
N VAL A 608 5.14 -17.99 -22.41
CA VAL A 608 5.12 -16.75 -23.21
C VAL A 608 6.49 -16.55 -23.83
N ASN A 609 6.61 -16.84 -25.13
CA ASN A 609 7.86 -16.62 -25.87
C ASN A 609 8.09 -15.12 -26.12
N PRO A 610 9.36 -14.68 -26.28
CA PRO A 610 9.66 -13.36 -26.85
C PRO A 610 8.94 -13.17 -28.19
N MET A 611 8.51 -11.95 -28.49
CA MET A 611 7.65 -11.61 -29.65
C MET A 611 6.32 -12.40 -29.69
N GLY A 612 5.94 -13.04 -28.59
CA GLY A 612 4.83 -13.98 -28.50
C GLY A 612 3.65 -13.46 -27.68
N THR A 613 2.57 -14.24 -27.75
CA THR A 613 1.39 -14.06 -26.90
C THR A 613 0.98 -15.42 -26.36
N ALA A 614 0.35 -15.42 -25.18
CA ALA A 614 -0.36 -16.57 -24.65
C ALA A 614 -1.71 -16.09 -24.13
N LYS A 615 -2.71 -16.97 -24.18
CA LYS A 615 -4.06 -16.64 -23.74
C LYS A 615 -4.62 -17.78 -22.91
N LEU A 616 -4.97 -17.47 -21.67
CA LEU A 616 -5.68 -18.37 -20.76
C LEU A 616 -7.17 -18.06 -20.83
N GLU A 617 -8.00 -19.06 -21.12
CA GLU A 617 -9.47 -18.94 -21.06
C GLU A 617 -10.03 -20.01 -20.14
N LEU A 618 -10.84 -19.61 -19.16
CA LEU A 618 -11.55 -20.54 -18.31
C LEU A 618 -12.99 -20.09 -18.06
N THR A 619 -13.87 -21.09 -17.98
CA THR A 619 -15.25 -20.91 -17.55
C THR A 619 -15.42 -21.66 -16.24
N TYR A 620 -15.97 -21.00 -15.22
CA TYR A 620 -16.26 -21.62 -13.93
C TYR A 620 -17.55 -21.09 -13.34
N THR A 621 -18.15 -21.86 -12.43
CA THR A 621 -19.26 -21.39 -11.60
C THR A 621 -18.75 -21.01 -10.22
N SER A 622 -19.17 -19.84 -9.72
CA SER A 622 -18.84 -19.40 -8.36
C SER A 622 -19.78 -20.07 -7.36
N SER A 623 -19.28 -20.33 -6.16
CA SER A 623 -20.11 -20.82 -5.04
C SER A 623 -20.93 -19.73 -4.37
N VAL A 624 -20.63 -18.46 -4.67
CA VAL A 624 -21.36 -17.29 -4.18
C VAL A 624 -22.62 -17.07 -5.02
N ASN A 625 -23.69 -16.62 -4.39
CA ASN A 625 -24.96 -16.33 -5.06
C ASN A 625 -25.22 -14.81 -5.06
N ALA A 626 -25.54 -14.24 -6.22
CA ALA A 626 -25.68 -12.79 -6.42
C ALA A 626 -27.12 -12.26 -6.28
N THR A 627 -27.95 -12.87 -5.43
CA THR A 627 -29.36 -12.44 -5.21
C THR A 627 -29.53 -10.99 -4.72
N LYS A 628 -28.51 -10.41 -4.07
CA LYS A 628 -28.56 -9.05 -3.47
C LYS A 628 -27.58 -8.06 -4.10
N GLY A 629 -27.23 -8.27 -5.37
CA GLY A 629 -26.18 -7.51 -6.06
C GLY A 629 -24.87 -8.28 -6.14
N TYR A 630 -23.97 -7.85 -7.02
CA TYR A 630 -22.71 -8.52 -7.28
C TYR A 630 -21.54 -7.71 -6.71
N ASN A 631 -20.93 -8.25 -5.67
CA ASN A 631 -19.74 -7.67 -5.05
C ASN A 631 -18.54 -8.58 -5.27
N LEU A 632 -17.40 -7.98 -5.57
CA LEU A 632 -16.16 -8.67 -5.96
C LEU A 632 -14.98 -8.01 -5.25
N LEU A 633 -14.14 -8.83 -4.63
CA LEU A 633 -12.78 -8.44 -4.25
C LEU A 633 -11.80 -8.95 -5.31
N ILE A 634 -11.03 -8.03 -5.91
CA ILE A 634 -9.91 -8.34 -6.78
C ILE A 634 -8.63 -8.09 -5.98
N GLN A 635 -7.95 -9.16 -5.59
CA GLN A 635 -6.72 -9.08 -4.82
C GLN A 635 -5.51 -9.07 -5.76
N LYS A 636 -4.70 -8.02 -5.66
CA LYS A 636 -3.49 -7.82 -6.46
C LYS A 636 -2.40 -8.82 -6.04
N GLN A 637 -1.65 -9.30 -7.03
CA GLN A 637 -0.39 -10.00 -6.80
C GLN A 637 0.73 -9.01 -6.43
N PRO A 638 1.47 -9.25 -5.33
CA PRO A 638 2.67 -8.47 -5.05
C PRO A 638 3.66 -8.47 -6.22
N GLY A 639 4.41 -7.39 -6.43
CA GLY A 639 5.40 -7.27 -7.50
C GLY A 639 4.85 -7.00 -8.91
N THR A 640 3.55 -7.14 -9.17
CA THR A 640 2.99 -6.77 -10.48
C THR A 640 2.81 -5.25 -10.62
N GLU A 641 2.95 -4.74 -11.84
CA GLU A 641 2.71 -3.32 -12.15
C GLU A 641 1.36 -3.16 -12.86
N GLY A 642 0.39 -2.50 -12.19
CA GLY A 642 -0.82 -1.93 -12.82
C GLY A 642 -1.54 -2.79 -13.87
N GLN A 643 -1.90 -4.05 -13.55
CA GLN A 643 -2.56 -4.95 -14.49
C GLN A 643 -3.90 -4.36 -15.00
N GLU A 644 -4.15 -4.42 -16.31
CA GLU A 644 -5.44 -3.96 -16.87
C GLU A 644 -6.53 -4.99 -16.56
N VAL A 645 -7.58 -4.57 -15.86
CA VAL A 645 -8.75 -5.40 -15.55
C VAL A 645 -10.00 -4.84 -16.21
N LEU A 646 -10.65 -5.65 -17.03
CA LEU A 646 -11.93 -5.36 -17.67
C LEU A 646 -13.01 -6.26 -17.08
N LEU A 647 -13.99 -5.64 -16.41
CA LEU A 647 -15.15 -6.30 -15.85
C LEU A 647 -16.34 -6.15 -16.80
N LYS A 648 -16.94 -7.29 -17.15
CA LYS A 648 -18.13 -7.37 -18.00
C LYS A 648 -19.25 -8.12 -17.28
N MET A 649 -20.49 -7.77 -17.64
CA MET A 649 -21.69 -8.46 -17.20
C MET A 649 -22.49 -8.89 -18.41
N ALA A 650 -22.61 -10.21 -18.62
CA ALA A 650 -23.25 -10.82 -19.78
C ALA A 650 -22.80 -10.18 -21.11
N GLY A 651 -21.47 -10.07 -21.30
CA GLY A 651 -20.84 -9.51 -22.50
C GLY A 651 -20.78 -7.98 -22.59
N LYS A 652 -21.42 -7.25 -21.68
CA LYS A 652 -21.40 -5.77 -21.66
C LYS A 652 -20.31 -5.25 -20.74
N ASP A 653 -19.48 -4.35 -21.25
CA ASP A 653 -18.44 -3.67 -20.45
C ASP A 653 -19.09 -2.86 -19.33
N LYS A 654 -18.61 -3.05 -18.10
CA LYS A 654 -19.10 -2.36 -16.90
C LYS A 654 -18.07 -1.46 -16.28
N LYS A 655 -16.84 -1.96 -16.12
CA LYS A 655 -15.76 -1.22 -15.48
C LYS A 655 -14.42 -1.66 -16.05
N LYS A 656 -13.59 -0.68 -16.38
CA LYS A 656 -12.17 -0.87 -16.69
C LYS A 656 -11.36 -0.21 -15.57
N LEU A 657 -10.39 -0.92 -15.01
CA LEU A 657 -9.51 -0.40 -13.96
C LEU A 657 -8.08 -0.91 -14.14
N GLU A 658 -7.14 -0.18 -13.57
CA GLU A 658 -5.73 -0.55 -13.45
C GLU A 658 -5.50 -1.05 -12.01
N LEU A 659 -5.15 -2.33 -11.86
CA LEU A 659 -5.07 -2.98 -10.55
C LEU A 659 -3.73 -2.65 -9.85
N LYS A 660 -3.67 -1.47 -9.22
CA LYS A 660 -2.51 -1.02 -8.43
C LYS A 660 -2.50 -1.50 -6.99
N SER A 661 -3.69 -1.77 -6.44
CA SER A 661 -3.88 -2.31 -5.09
C SER A 661 -5.05 -3.27 -5.09
N ASP A 662 -5.24 -3.98 -3.98
CA ASP A 662 -6.47 -4.73 -3.76
C ASP A 662 -7.68 -3.80 -3.93
N THR A 663 -8.70 -4.26 -4.64
CA THR A 663 -9.81 -3.42 -5.09
C THR A 663 -11.14 -4.13 -4.88
N GLU A 664 -12.04 -3.46 -4.16
CA GLU A 664 -13.44 -3.85 -4.03
C GLU A 664 -14.29 -3.22 -5.14
N VAL A 665 -15.18 -4.02 -5.73
CA VAL A 665 -16.08 -3.58 -6.79
C VAL A 665 -17.49 -4.10 -6.52
N SER A 666 -18.46 -3.20 -6.57
CA SER A 666 -19.88 -3.51 -6.64
C SER A 666 -20.39 -3.17 -8.05
N LEU A 667 -21.08 -4.11 -8.71
CA LEU A 667 -21.62 -3.96 -10.08
C LEU A 667 -23.13 -4.14 -10.17
#